data_AF-A0AAQ4D501-F1
#
_entry.id   AF-A0AAQ4D501-F1
#
_cell.length_a   1.000
_cell.length_b   1.000
_cell.length_c   1.000
_cell.angle_alpha   90.00
_cell.angle_beta   90.00
_cell.angle_gamma   90.00
#
_symmetry.space_group_name_H-M   'P 1'
#
loop_
_entity.id
_entity.type
_entity.pdbx_description
1 polymer ?
#
loop_
_entity_poly.entity_id
_entity_poly.type
_entity_poly.pdbx_seq_one_letter_code
_entity_poly.pdbx_strand_id
1 'polypeptide(L)'
;MEAQSPDVCAGSSAFGRSPATRPSTPRLERNKVAGAVAGVACSLSLVVATCVLLWMLLTPQSGMHRVNTDAPFCCPEEAAQLFAVISRSVSPCRDFFAYVCYNAIKQGFIQEGVTRDMLNKIKGDLIRGSDRFESPAAAALHGFYTSCMNEIWQRDRRLREVASVFLDEVNASRAMGHAELLRFALSTQHRYRLNFFFTIYFHRSFTLYERTYLRSDNYDNFCDDCFPAALSAVNARLRTNCTRGDFFALKQMLPGVDEDNETHGLAVEEILNALGRTNASWLEATMREFFPTFDLSTPTYAISKESLLDEIRILWNVSNQPLSLVYMLTTVVIEAMSHIQVDRELDAPTPRTWRICDDHGYGYDELWHTTYVAALTSAAKDRRMRAIFEATREAAANYALLRRIVAAGNQTAHFDALLGNMTLLLPGDLVLGHVVVPDMPPRGFVRNYFRALRFEFEVKLEKLRRGMPIYHQHDDEPNYRTQRFNETSLYVPPTAYSTLGASTSNSLLADAPVIASDIGTLIWSGVMLHKHWNSHTLAAIESYSQCVLESLTDYMSKSDDLLESTVALPIAARVAASGGVGISSTSPTATDWLDMRIIWSLYRMSKAQFFYARYAYFRCSADGDSMFLVNEVLSRSADFGAAFQCNAQDLVNITACADVTQ
;
A
#
# COMPACT_ATOMS: atom_id res chain seq x y z
N MET A 1 15.32 35.76 -45.03
CA MET A 1 16.53 35.20 -45.66
C MET A 1 16.15 33.91 -46.35
N GLU A 2 16.37 33.92 -47.66
CA GLU A 2 16.48 32.83 -48.66
C GLU A 2 16.69 31.41 -48.08
N ALA A 3 16.24 30.28 -48.67
CA ALA A 3 15.50 30.02 -49.90
C ALA A 3 15.08 28.51 -49.95
N GLN A 4 13.98 28.25 -50.68
CA GLN A 4 13.73 27.12 -51.61
C GLN A 4 13.40 25.69 -51.14
N SER A 5 12.11 25.35 -51.38
CA SER A 5 11.46 24.11 -51.89
C SER A 5 12.23 23.39 -53.05
N PRO A 6 11.87 22.21 -53.61
CA PRO A 6 10.56 21.51 -53.57
C PRO A 6 10.53 19.95 -53.63
N ASP A 7 9.29 19.44 -53.67
CA ASP A 7 8.76 18.10 -54.01
C ASP A 7 9.43 17.33 -55.17
N VAL A 8 9.20 16.00 -55.25
CA VAL A 8 8.64 15.28 -56.44
C VAL A 8 8.67 13.72 -56.33
N CYS A 9 7.48 13.12 -56.50
CA CYS A 9 7.03 11.89 -57.21
C CYS A 9 7.63 10.46 -57.06
N ALA A 10 6.72 9.52 -56.71
CA ALA A 10 6.15 8.39 -57.50
C ALA A 10 6.99 7.54 -58.50
N GLY A 11 6.72 6.21 -58.51
CA GLY A 11 6.87 5.25 -59.63
C GLY A 11 7.49 3.89 -59.22
N SER A 12 6.79 2.74 -59.13
CA SER A 12 6.20 1.81 -60.13
C SER A 12 7.19 0.95 -60.97
N SER A 13 6.88 -0.36 -61.04
CA SER A 13 7.26 -1.41 -62.04
C SER A 13 8.65 -2.07 -61.92
N ALA A 14 8.95 -3.30 -62.37
CA ALA A 14 8.28 -4.55 -62.75
C ALA A 14 9.39 -5.56 -63.26
N PHE A 15 9.03 -6.83 -63.49
CA PHE A 15 9.75 -7.90 -64.25
C PHE A 15 11.00 -8.57 -63.62
N GLY A 16 11.27 -9.89 -63.77
CA GLY A 16 10.83 -10.85 -64.81
C GLY A 16 11.12 -12.35 -64.53
N ARG A 17 10.87 -13.13 -65.59
CA ARG A 17 10.64 -14.60 -65.76
C ARG A 17 11.92 -15.39 -66.15
N SER A 18 12.19 -16.61 -65.61
CA SER A 18 12.02 -17.99 -66.21
C SER A 18 13.29 -18.55 -66.94
N PRO A 19 13.37 -19.79 -67.52
CA PRO A 19 13.35 -21.19 -66.99
C PRO A 19 14.46 -22.13 -67.58
N ALA A 20 14.25 -23.46 -67.53
CA ALA A 20 14.78 -24.60 -68.37
C ALA A 20 15.80 -25.54 -67.66
N THR A 21 15.93 -26.87 -67.86
CA THR A 21 15.33 -27.90 -68.75
C THR A 21 15.73 -29.33 -68.29
N ARG A 22 14.96 -30.35 -68.73
CA ARG A 22 15.17 -31.83 -68.70
C ARG A 22 16.27 -32.32 -69.68
N PRO A 23 16.79 -33.57 -69.60
CA PRO A 23 16.23 -34.70 -70.40
C PRO A 23 16.34 -36.12 -69.75
N SER A 24 16.08 -37.16 -70.54
CA SER A 24 15.32 -38.39 -70.25
C SER A 24 16.01 -39.73 -70.65
N THR A 25 15.63 -40.83 -69.93
CA THR A 25 15.48 -42.27 -70.34
C THR A 25 16.72 -43.10 -70.76
N PRO A 26 16.73 -44.48 -70.69
CA PRO A 26 15.59 -45.42 -70.76
C PRO A 26 15.59 -46.67 -69.83
N ARG A 27 14.48 -47.43 -69.97
CA ARG A 27 14.02 -48.70 -69.36
C ARG A 27 15.03 -49.86 -69.26
N LEU A 28 14.86 -50.70 -68.22
CA LEU A 28 14.75 -52.15 -68.41
C LEU A 28 13.98 -52.83 -67.26
N GLU A 29 13.12 -53.77 -67.64
CA GLU A 29 12.26 -54.59 -66.78
C GLU A 29 13.03 -55.72 -66.08
N ARG A 30 12.54 -56.09 -64.88
CA ARG A 30 12.45 -57.43 -64.27
C ARG A 30 12.90 -57.42 -62.81
N ASN A 31 11.93 -57.54 -61.90
CA ASN A 31 11.86 -58.62 -60.91
C ASN A 31 10.70 -58.35 -59.94
N LYS A 32 9.55 -58.93 -60.30
CA LYS A 32 8.50 -59.28 -59.34
C LYS A 32 9.10 -60.24 -58.31
N VAL A 33 8.62 -60.16 -57.07
CA VAL A 33 8.79 -61.08 -55.92
C VAL A 33 9.45 -60.49 -54.66
N ALA A 34 10.18 -59.36 -54.70
CA ALA A 34 10.74 -58.75 -53.47
C ALA A 34 9.82 -57.71 -52.77
N GLY A 35 8.82 -57.15 -53.46
CA GLY A 35 7.97 -56.06 -52.95
C GLY A 35 6.88 -56.48 -51.96
N ALA A 36 6.58 -57.77 -51.83
CA ALA A 36 5.53 -58.24 -50.92
C ALA A 36 6.00 -58.36 -49.46
N VAL A 37 7.30 -58.56 -49.21
CA VAL A 37 7.83 -58.73 -47.84
C VAL A 37 8.13 -57.37 -47.18
N ALA A 38 8.58 -56.37 -47.95
CA ALA A 38 8.84 -55.02 -47.43
C ALA A 38 7.55 -54.25 -47.09
N GLY A 39 6.48 -54.45 -47.86
CA GLY A 39 5.17 -53.84 -47.57
C GLY A 39 4.54 -54.40 -46.29
N VAL A 40 4.66 -55.72 -46.07
CA VAL A 40 4.17 -56.35 -44.84
C VAL A 40 4.95 -55.88 -43.62
N ALA A 41 6.29 -55.77 -43.69
CA ALA A 41 7.10 -55.27 -42.58
C ALA A 41 6.79 -53.81 -42.20
N CYS A 42 6.60 -52.91 -43.17
CA CYS A 42 6.21 -51.52 -42.88
C CYS A 42 4.80 -51.41 -42.31
N SER A 43 3.84 -52.17 -42.85
CA SER A 43 2.47 -52.18 -42.32
C SER A 43 2.38 -52.76 -40.91
N LEU A 44 3.16 -53.81 -40.60
CA LEU A 44 3.23 -54.38 -39.25
C LEU A 44 3.83 -53.39 -38.26
N SER A 45 4.86 -52.64 -38.68
CA SER A 45 5.51 -51.61 -37.85
C SER A 45 4.55 -50.47 -37.51
N LEU A 46 3.74 -50.05 -38.49
CA LEU A 46 2.73 -49.02 -38.31
C LEU A 46 1.59 -49.49 -37.40
N VAL A 47 1.15 -50.75 -37.55
CA VAL A 47 0.12 -51.36 -36.70
C VAL A 47 0.64 -51.56 -35.28
N VAL A 48 1.88 -52.02 -35.08
CA VAL A 48 2.47 -52.14 -33.74
C VAL A 48 2.64 -50.77 -33.09
N ALA A 49 3.12 -49.76 -33.83
CA ALA A 49 3.24 -48.41 -33.30
C ALA A 49 1.88 -47.81 -32.91
N THR A 50 0.86 -47.97 -33.74
CA THR A 50 -0.50 -47.50 -33.42
C THR A 50 -1.13 -48.29 -32.28
N CYS A 51 -0.95 -49.61 -32.21
CA CYS A 51 -1.41 -50.41 -31.08
C CYS A 51 -0.69 -50.05 -29.78
N VAL A 52 0.61 -49.73 -29.80
CA VAL A 52 1.34 -49.26 -28.63
C VAL A 52 0.85 -47.88 -28.20
N LEU A 53 0.59 -46.97 -29.15
CA LEU A 53 0.05 -45.64 -28.85
C LEU A 53 -1.39 -45.71 -28.31
N LEU A 54 -2.23 -46.56 -28.91
CA LEU A 54 -3.58 -46.83 -28.42
C LEU A 54 -3.54 -47.50 -27.05
N TRP A 55 -2.60 -48.42 -26.82
CA TRP A 55 -2.41 -49.06 -25.53
C TRP A 55 -1.97 -48.04 -24.48
N MET A 56 -1.03 -47.12 -24.78
CA MET A 56 -0.67 -46.04 -23.86
C MET A 56 -1.83 -45.06 -23.58
N LEU A 57 -2.72 -44.83 -24.56
CA LEU A 57 -3.89 -43.96 -24.41
C LEU A 57 -5.08 -44.64 -23.71
N LEU A 58 -5.22 -45.97 -23.86
CA LEU A 58 -6.35 -46.75 -23.34
C LEU A 58 -6.02 -47.50 -22.06
N THR A 59 -4.75 -47.73 -21.73
CA THR A 59 -4.39 -48.11 -20.37
C THR A 59 -4.80 -46.93 -19.49
N PRO A 60 -5.79 -47.10 -18.61
CA PRO A 60 -6.04 -46.09 -17.60
C PRO A 60 -4.70 -45.88 -16.91
N GLN A 61 -4.23 -44.64 -16.77
CA GLN A 61 -3.16 -44.32 -15.84
C GLN A 61 -3.68 -44.51 -14.40
N SER A 62 -4.14 -45.72 -14.06
CA SER A 62 -4.45 -46.18 -12.71
C SER A 62 -3.17 -46.44 -11.90
N GLY A 63 -2.01 -46.13 -12.49
CA GLY A 63 -0.76 -45.87 -11.81
C GLY A 63 -0.41 -44.39 -11.74
N MET A 64 -1.38 -43.46 -11.69
CA MET A 64 -1.14 -42.30 -10.82
C MET A 64 -0.88 -42.93 -9.46
N HIS A 65 0.40 -43.01 -9.08
CA HIS A 65 0.77 -43.24 -7.69
C HIS A 65 -0.21 -42.40 -6.88
N ARG A 66 -1.10 -43.06 -6.13
CA ARG A 66 -1.66 -42.43 -4.95
C ARG A 66 -0.41 -42.14 -4.14
N VAL A 67 0.14 -40.94 -4.34
CA VAL A 67 1.06 -40.32 -3.41
C VAL A 67 0.34 -40.49 -2.11
N ASN A 68 0.90 -41.30 -1.22
CA ASN A 68 0.33 -41.51 0.08
C ASN A 68 0.26 -40.12 0.71
N THR A 69 -0.93 -39.53 0.74
CA THR A 69 -1.20 -38.13 1.08
C THR A 69 -0.99 -37.84 2.56
N ASP A 70 -0.48 -38.82 3.30
CA ASP A 70 -0.21 -38.75 4.73
C ASP A 70 1.09 -37.97 5.05
N ALA A 71 1.81 -37.47 4.03
CA ALA A 71 2.93 -36.55 4.21
C ALA A 71 2.46 -35.07 4.11
N PRO A 72 2.64 -34.24 5.15
CA PRO A 72 1.93 -32.99 5.39
C PRO A 72 2.64 -31.78 4.76
N PHE A 73 2.75 -31.74 3.44
CA PHE A 73 3.18 -30.50 2.78
C PHE A 73 1.96 -29.77 2.24
N CYS A 74 1.55 -28.69 2.92
CA CYS A 74 0.43 -27.86 2.47
C CYS A 74 0.74 -27.21 1.13
N CYS A 75 -0.32 -26.90 0.39
CA CYS A 75 -0.33 -25.80 -0.56
C CYS A 75 0.41 -26.11 -1.89
N PRO A 76 -0.01 -27.18 -2.62
CA PRO A 76 0.65 -27.61 -3.85
C PRO A 76 0.57 -26.58 -4.99
N GLU A 77 -0.48 -25.75 -5.02
CA GLU A 77 -0.63 -24.69 -6.01
C GLU A 77 0.38 -23.57 -5.79
N GLU A 78 0.54 -23.12 -4.54
CA GLU A 78 1.50 -22.09 -4.15
C GLU A 78 2.93 -22.56 -4.35
N ALA A 79 3.23 -23.82 -4.02
CA ALA A 79 4.51 -24.42 -4.33
C ALA A 79 4.77 -24.46 -5.84
N ALA A 80 3.79 -24.91 -6.64
CA ALA A 80 3.92 -24.95 -8.10
C ALA A 80 4.15 -23.56 -8.71
N GLN A 81 3.46 -22.52 -8.22
CA GLN A 81 3.67 -21.14 -8.65
C GLN A 81 5.09 -20.67 -8.36
N LEU A 82 5.58 -20.88 -7.14
CA LEU A 82 6.94 -20.54 -6.75
C LEU A 82 7.98 -21.30 -7.60
N PHE A 83 7.76 -22.58 -7.87
CA PHE A 83 8.65 -23.38 -8.70
C PHE A 83 8.66 -22.97 -10.18
N ALA A 84 7.57 -22.42 -10.69
CA ALA A 84 7.49 -21.92 -12.06
C ALA A 84 8.41 -20.72 -12.28
N VAL A 85 8.71 -19.94 -11.23
CA VAL A 85 9.50 -18.72 -11.33
C VAL A 85 10.95 -18.86 -10.83
N ILE A 86 11.27 -19.88 -10.03
CA ILE A 86 12.65 -20.10 -9.57
C ILE A 86 13.61 -20.38 -10.75
N SER A 87 14.73 -19.67 -10.76
CA SER A 87 15.82 -19.79 -11.73
C SER A 87 16.88 -20.80 -11.27
N ARG A 88 16.76 -22.04 -11.72
CA ARG A 88 17.70 -23.14 -11.37
C ARG A 88 19.10 -23.00 -11.98
N SER A 89 19.29 -22.06 -12.91
CA SER A 89 20.59 -21.74 -13.48
C SER A 89 21.43 -20.81 -12.59
N VAL A 90 20.82 -20.25 -11.54
CA VAL A 90 21.48 -19.39 -10.56
C VAL A 90 21.69 -20.18 -9.27
N SER A 91 22.85 -20.03 -8.63
CA SER A 91 23.09 -20.63 -7.32
C SER A 91 22.38 -19.80 -6.24
N PRO A 92 21.54 -20.40 -5.37
CA PRO A 92 20.90 -19.68 -4.27
C PRO A 92 21.90 -19.10 -3.27
N CYS A 93 23.12 -19.66 -3.21
CA CYS A 93 24.19 -19.18 -2.33
C CYS A 93 24.98 -18.00 -2.91
N ARG A 94 24.84 -17.72 -4.22
CA ARG A 94 25.53 -16.60 -4.89
C ARG A 94 24.63 -15.38 -5.08
N ASP A 95 23.39 -15.62 -5.49
CA ASP A 95 22.40 -14.57 -5.73
C ASP A 95 21.01 -15.15 -5.52
N PHE A 96 20.53 -15.08 -4.28
CA PHE A 96 19.26 -15.68 -3.90
C PHE A 96 18.07 -14.92 -4.50
N PHE A 97 18.19 -13.60 -4.64
CA PHE A 97 17.22 -12.77 -5.33
C PHE A 97 17.07 -13.22 -6.79
N ALA A 98 18.15 -13.34 -7.55
CA ALA A 98 18.06 -13.82 -8.93
C ALA A 98 17.59 -15.28 -9.01
N TYR A 99 17.94 -16.11 -8.02
CA TYR A 99 17.42 -17.48 -7.91
C TYR A 99 15.88 -17.51 -7.78
N VAL A 100 15.25 -16.59 -7.04
CA VAL A 100 13.79 -16.60 -6.82
C VAL A 100 13.02 -15.69 -7.78
N CYS A 101 13.52 -14.48 -8.03
CA CYS A 101 12.77 -13.37 -8.64
C CYS A 101 12.99 -13.22 -10.14
N TYR A 102 14.13 -13.68 -10.68
CA TYR A 102 14.55 -13.34 -12.05
C TYR A 102 13.51 -13.71 -13.12
N ASN A 103 12.97 -14.93 -13.10
CA ASN A 103 11.98 -15.31 -14.11
C ASN A 103 10.63 -14.65 -13.86
N ALA A 104 10.24 -14.41 -12.61
CA ALA A 104 8.99 -13.73 -12.28
C ALA A 104 8.96 -12.31 -12.86
N ILE A 105 10.05 -11.56 -12.67
CA ILE A 105 10.22 -10.21 -13.22
C ILE A 105 10.30 -10.27 -14.75
N LYS A 106 11.15 -11.15 -15.30
CA LYS A 106 11.37 -11.26 -16.75
C LYS A 106 10.12 -11.67 -17.53
N GLN A 107 9.28 -12.53 -16.96
CA GLN A 107 8.04 -12.99 -17.59
C GLN A 107 6.88 -12.01 -17.40
N GLY A 108 7.11 -10.89 -16.71
CA GLY A 108 6.10 -9.88 -16.43
C GLY A 108 5.03 -10.36 -15.45
N PHE A 109 5.30 -11.40 -14.66
CA PHE A 109 4.43 -11.79 -13.55
C PHE A 109 4.47 -10.76 -12.41
N ILE A 110 5.55 -9.98 -12.35
CA ILE A 110 5.77 -8.92 -11.38
C ILE A 110 6.19 -7.67 -12.14
N GLN A 111 5.37 -6.62 -12.09
CA GLN A 111 5.70 -5.31 -12.68
C GLN A 111 6.06 -4.29 -11.60
N GLU A 112 5.26 -4.22 -10.54
CA GLU A 112 5.42 -3.24 -9.45
C GLU A 112 5.67 -3.92 -8.08
N GLY A 113 5.92 -5.23 -8.09
CA GLY A 113 6.08 -6.08 -6.90
C GLY A 113 4.92 -7.06 -6.71
N VAL A 114 5.18 -8.29 -6.23
CA VAL A 114 4.15 -9.36 -6.09
C VAL A 114 2.95 -8.85 -5.30
N THR A 115 3.19 -8.19 -4.18
CA THR A 115 2.12 -7.77 -3.28
C THR A 115 1.31 -6.60 -3.85
N ARG A 116 1.95 -5.69 -4.60
CA ARG A 116 1.27 -4.58 -5.27
C ARG A 116 0.37 -5.08 -6.40
N ASP A 117 0.87 -6.00 -7.22
CA ASP A 117 0.08 -6.61 -8.30
C ASP A 117 -1.10 -7.44 -7.75
N MET A 118 -0.87 -8.20 -6.67
CA MET A 118 -1.93 -8.93 -5.97
C MET A 118 -3.01 -8.00 -5.44
N LEU A 119 -2.63 -6.85 -4.88
CA LEU A 119 -3.59 -5.87 -4.37
C LEU A 119 -4.35 -5.15 -5.46
N ASN A 120 -3.69 -4.76 -6.55
CA ASN A 120 -4.36 -4.19 -7.71
C ASN A 120 -5.40 -5.17 -8.29
N LYS A 121 -5.08 -6.46 -8.30
CA LYS A 121 -6.03 -7.51 -8.68
C LYS A 121 -7.20 -7.61 -7.71
N ILE A 122 -6.95 -7.67 -6.40
CA ILE A 122 -8.00 -7.72 -5.37
C ILE A 122 -8.90 -6.49 -5.45
N LYS A 123 -8.33 -5.29 -5.55
CA LYS A 123 -9.04 -4.03 -5.78
C LYS A 123 -9.93 -4.14 -7.01
N GLY A 124 -9.36 -4.52 -8.15
CA GLY A 124 -10.09 -4.66 -9.41
C GLY A 124 -11.21 -5.69 -9.32
N ASP A 125 -11.02 -6.77 -8.58
CA ASP A 125 -12.03 -7.82 -8.38
C ASP A 125 -13.13 -7.38 -7.39
N LEU A 126 -12.80 -6.61 -6.36
CA LEU A 126 -13.78 -6.00 -5.44
C LEU A 126 -14.60 -4.93 -6.14
N ILE A 127 -13.96 -4.08 -6.94
CA ILE A 127 -14.63 -3.05 -7.73
C ILE A 127 -15.51 -3.70 -8.80
N ARG A 128 -15.06 -4.74 -9.51
CA ARG A 128 -15.84 -5.35 -10.61
C ARG A 128 -16.85 -6.40 -10.14
N GLY A 129 -16.66 -6.97 -8.96
CA GLY A 129 -17.43 -8.11 -8.44
C GLY A 129 -18.44 -7.75 -7.35
N SER A 130 -18.83 -6.48 -7.21
CA SER A 130 -19.68 -5.98 -6.13
C SER A 130 -20.96 -6.79 -5.89
N ASP A 131 -21.60 -7.31 -6.94
CA ASP A 131 -22.78 -8.19 -6.83
C ASP A 131 -22.52 -9.47 -6.02
N ARG A 132 -21.26 -9.87 -5.86
CA ARG A 132 -20.83 -11.06 -5.11
C ARG A 132 -20.48 -10.77 -3.66
N PHE A 133 -20.25 -9.51 -3.31
CA PHE A 133 -19.87 -9.11 -1.96
C PHE A 133 -21.07 -8.47 -1.30
N GLU A 134 -21.72 -9.18 -0.36
CA GLU A 134 -22.82 -8.68 0.48
C GLU A 134 -22.38 -7.58 1.49
N SER A 135 -21.42 -6.73 1.11
CA SER A 135 -20.86 -5.65 1.92
C SER A 135 -21.36 -4.29 1.42
N PRO A 136 -22.04 -3.49 2.26
CA PRO A 136 -22.43 -2.13 1.91
C PRO A 136 -21.25 -1.25 1.50
N ALA A 137 -20.08 -1.44 2.10
CA ALA A 137 -18.84 -0.72 1.74
C ALA A 137 -18.36 -1.08 0.32
N ALA A 138 -18.42 -2.36 -0.05
CA ALA A 138 -18.07 -2.81 -1.41
C ALA A 138 -19.04 -2.25 -2.45
N ALA A 139 -20.35 -2.24 -2.14
CA ALA A 139 -21.36 -1.65 -3.02
C ALA A 139 -21.14 -0.13 -3.20
N ALA A 140 -20.85 0.59 -2.12
CA ALA A 140 -20.55 2.03 -2.17
C ALA A 140 -19.28 2.33 -2.98
N LEU A 141 -18.19 1.58 -2.79
CA LEU A 141 -16.99 1.71 -3.62
C LEU A 141 -17.28 1.46 -5.09
N HIS A 142 -17.95 0.35 -5.42
CA HIS A 142 -18.31 0.05 -6.80
C HIS A 142 -19.12 1.17 -7.45
N GLY A 143 -20.10 1.71 -6.72
CA GLY A 143 -20.90 2.83 -7.18
C GLY A 143 -20.08 4.12 -7.37
N PHE A 144 -19.16 4.43 -6.45
CA PHE A 144 -18.19 5.52 -6.60
C PHE A 144 -17.36 5.34 -7.88
N TYR A 145 -16.71 4.19 -8.06
CA TYR A 145 -15.87 3.90 -9.23
C TYR A 145 -16.67 3.97 -10.53
N THR A 146 -17.87 3.39 -10.55
CA THR A 146 -18.74 3.42 -11.72
C THR A 146 -19.16 4.85 -12.06
N SER A 147 -19.52 5.66 -11.05
CA SER A 147 -19.84 7.08 -11.27
C SER A 147 -18.64 7.87 -11.79
N CYS A 148 -17.44 7.62 -11.26
CA CYS A 148 -16.20 8.22 -11.73
C CYS A 148 -15.95 7.89 -13.21
N MET A 149 -15.91 6.60 -13.55
CA MET A 149 -15.66 6.13 -14.93
C MET A 149 -16.67 6.70 -15.94
N ASN A 150 -17.93 6.87 -15.54
CA ASN A 150 -18.99 7.39 -16.40
C ASN A 150 -18.93 8.91 -16.62
N GLU A 151 -18.43 9.67 -15.65
CA GLU A 151 -18.63 11.13 -15.59
C GLU A 151 -17.31 11.92 -15.59
N ILE A 152 -16.16 11.29 -15.36
CA ILE A 152 -14.84 11.96 -15.26
C ILE A 152 -14.34 12.59 -16.57
N TRP A 153 -15.08 12.44 -17.67
CA TRP A 153 -14.78 13.08 -18.96
C TRP A 153 -15.62 14.35 -19.20
N GLN A 154 -16.64 14.65 -18.37
CA GLN A 154 -17.58 15.76 -18.60
C GLN A 154 -17.11 17.05 -17.91
N ARG A 155 -16.00 17.66 -18.35
CA ARG A 155 -15.34 18.80 -17.67
C ARG A 155 -16.28 19.97 -17.32
N ASP A 156 -16.94 20.57 -18.30
CA ASP A 156 -17.73 21.81 -18.08
C ASP A 156 -18.95 21.61 -17.18
N ARG A 157 -19.59 20.44 -17.30
CA ARG A 157 -20.71 20.08 -16.43
C ARG A 157 -20.23 19.94 -14.98
N ARG A 158 -19.07 19.32 -14.78
CA ARG A 158 -18.50 19.07 -13.45
C ARG A 158 -18.13 20.34 -12.72
N LEU A 159 -17.58 21.36 -13.38
CA LEU A 159 -17.24 22.62 -12.72
C LEU A 159 -18.44 23.23 -11.97
N ARG A 160 -19.58 23.36 -12.65
CA ARG A 160 -20.80 23.87 -12.03
C ARG A 160 -21.35 22.93 -10.97
N GLU A 161 -21.26 21.63 -11.21
CA GLU A 161 -21.74 20.60 -10.29
C GLU A 161 -20.91 20.55 -9.00
N VAL A 162 -19.58 20.61 -9.06
CA VAL A 162 -18.66 20.67 -7.90
C VAL A 162 -19.00 21.86 -7.03
N ALA A 163 -19.10 23.05 -7.61
CA ALA A 163 -19.45 24.25 -6.87
C ALA A 163 -20.83 24.11 -6.19
N SER A 164 -21.85 23.70 -6.95
CA SER A 164 -23.20 23.57 -6.40
C SER A 164 -23.28 22.52 -5.28
N VAL A 165 -22.74 21.32 -5.52
CA VAL A 165 -22.80 20.21 -4.57
C VAL A 165 -22.02 20.56 -3.30
N PHE A 166 -20.81 21.11 -3.43
CA PHE A 166 -20.02 21.51 -2.26
C PHE A 166 -20.74 22.58 -1.43
N LEU A 167 -21.27 23.62 -2.08
CA LEU A 167 -22.00 24.70 -1.41
C LEU A 167 -23.26 24.20 -0.70
N ASP A 168 -23.93 23.19 -1.25
CA ASP A 168 -25.07 22.52 -0.59
C ASP A 168 -24.61 21.66 0.60
N GLU A 169 -23.51 20.90 0.47
CA GLU A 169 -22.97 20.04 1.53
C GLU A 169 -22.47 20.84 2.75
N VAL A 170 -21.94 22.05 2.54
CA VAL A 170 -21.55 22.97 3.64
C VAL A 170 -22.68 23.90 4.09
N ASN A 171 -23.87 23.79 3.49
CA ASN A 171 -25.01 24.68 3.71
C ASN A 171 -24.62 26.17 3.64
N ALA A 172 -23.81 26.53 2.62
CA ALA A 172 -23.31 27.89 2.46
C ALA A 172 -24.48 28.87 2.33
N SER A 173 -24.45 29.95 3.12
CA SER A 173 -25.44 31.01 3.06
C SER A 173 -24.84 32.35 3.42
N ARG A 174 -25.45 33.44 2.94
CA ARG A 174 -25.04 34.82 3.28
C ARG A 174 -25.20 35.18 4.75
N ALA A 175 -25.88 34.34 5.53
CA ALA A 175 -26.22 34.57 6.93
C ALA A 175 -25.30 33.80 7.91
N MET A 176 -24.23 33.16 7.42
CA MET A 176 -23.27 32.43 8.25
C MET A 176 -22.55 33.39 9.21
N GLY A 177 -22.79 33.25 10.52
CA GLY A 177 -22.05 33.98 11.55
C GLY A 177 -20.67 33.37 11.81
N HIS A 178 -19.96 33.88 12.82
CA HIS A 178 -18.61 33.40 13.18
C HIS A 178 -18.55 31.89 13.44
N ALA A 179 -19.56 31.34 14.12
CA ALA A 179 -19.62 29.90 14.41
C ALA A 179 -19.83 29.07 13.14
N GLU A 180 -20.73 29.48 12.24
CA GLU A 180 -20.95 28.80 10.96
C GLU A 180 -19.73 28.91 10.05
N LEU A 181 -19.03 30.06 10.04
CA LEU A 181 -17.79 30.25 9.29
C LEU A 181 -16.67 29.34 9.80
N LEU A 182 -16.52 29.21 11.13
CA LEU A 182 -15.54 28.30 11.71
C LEU A 182 -15.90 26.84 11.42
N ARG A 183 -17.18 26.45 11.56
CA ARG A 183 -17.65 25.12 11.16
C ARG A 183 -17.38 24.83 9.69
N PHE A 184 -17.54 25.84 8.83
CA PHE A 184 -17.22 25.73 7.41
C PHE A 184 -15.72 25.53 7.18
N ALA A 185 -14.86 26.30 7.84
CA ALA A 185 -13.41 26.14 7.77
C ALA A 185 -12.99 24.72 8.22
N LEU A 186 -13.47 24.29 9.39
CA LEU A 186 -13.21 22.96 9.93
C LEU A 186 -13.77 21.84 9.05
N SER A 187 -14.99 21.99 8.52
CA SER A 187 -15.57 21.01 7.59
C SER A 187 -14.76 20.91 6.30
N THR A 188 -14.36 22.04 5.74
CA THR A 188 -13.53 22.09 4.53
C THR A 188 -12.24 21.32 4.74
N GLN A 189 -11.53 21.63 5.83
CA GLN A 189 -10.22 21.06 6.10
C GLN A 189 -10.28 19.60 6.57
N HIS A 190 -11.13 19.28 7.53
CA HIS A 190 -11.14 17.95 8.16
C HIS A 190 -12.15 17.00 7.55
N ARG A 191 -13.36 17.49 7.22
CA ARG A 191 -14.42 16.65 6.64
C ARG A 191 -14.21 16.41 5.15
N TYR A 192 -13.72 17.41 4.42
CA TYR A 192 -13.54 17.31 2.97
C TYR A 192 -12.08 17.29 2.51
N ARG A 193 -11.11 17.32 3.43
CA ARG A 193 -9.66 17.31 3.13
C ARG A 193 -9.25 18.38 2.12
N LEU A 194 -10.02 19.47 2.03
CA LEU A 194 -9.74 20.58 1.14
C LEU A 194 -8.90 21.60 1.88
N ASN A 195 -7.98 22.22 1.15
CA ASN A 195 -7.14 23.23 1.73
C ASN A 195 -7.95 24.46 2.08
N PHE A 196 -7.63 25.02 3.24
CA PHE A 196 -8.19 26.27 3.73
C PHE A 196 -7.04 27.22 4.09
N PHE A 197 -7.33 28.50 4.32
CA PHE A 197 -6.32 29.56 4.52
C PHE A 197 -5.31 29.23 5.63
N PHE A 198 -5.80 28.58 6.68
CA PHE A 198 -4.98 27.97 7.72
C PHE A 198 -5.28 26.48 7.82
N THR A 199 -4.29 25.72 8.27
CA THR A 199 -4.39 24.29 8.58
C THR A 199 -4.36 24.12 10.09
N ILE A 200 -5.42 23.58 10.66
CA ILE A 200 -5.44 23.09 12.05
C ILE A 200 -4.90 21.66 12.07
N TYR A 201 -3.81 21.43 12.78
CA TYR A 201 -3.26 20.10 13.04
C TYR A 201 -3.50 19.73 14.51
N PHE A 202 -3.88 18.47 14.76
CA PHE A 202 -4.05 17.98 16.12
C PHE A 202 -3.20 16.74 16.35
N HIS A 203 -2.15 16.88 17.17
CA HIS A 203 -1.30 15.77 17.58
C HIS A 203 -0.83 15.99 19.03
N ARG A 204 -1.72 15.66 19.98
CA ARG A 204 -1.60 15.94 21.44
C ARG A 204 -1.69 17.41 21.84
N SER A 205 -1.40 18.33 20.92
CA SER A 205 -1.67 19.77 21.00
C SER A 205 -2.33 20.27 19.71
N PHE A 206 -2.92 21.45 19.75
CA PHE A 206 -3.39 22.15 18.55
C PHE A 206 -2.26 22.97 17.98
N THR A 207 -1.95 22.78 16.69
CA THR A 207 -1.04 23.68 16.00
C THR A 207 -1.75 24.24 14.77
N LEU A 208 -1.81 25.56 14.68
CA LEU A 208 -2.31 26.27 13.50
C LEU A 208 -1.14 26.66 12.60
N TYR A 209 -1.25 26.35 11.32
CA TYR A 209 -0.26 26.71 10.32
C TYR A 209 -0.93 27.61 9.28
N GLU A 210 -0.29 28.72 8.94
CA GLU A 210 -0.63 29.46 7.73
C GLU A 210 -0.24 28.62 6.50
N ARG A 211 -1.12 28.48 5.50
CA ARG A 211 -0.84 27.64 4.33
C ARG A 211 -0.48 28.48 3.10
N THR A 212 0.78 28.37 2.68
CA THR A 212 1.39 29.11 1.56
C THR A 212 0.75 28.82 0.19
N TYR A 213 0.28 27.58 -0.02
CA TYR A 213 0.01 27.06 -1.37
C TYR A 213 -1.19 27.74 -2.07
N LEU A 214 -2.24 28.08 -1.30
CA LEU A 214 -3.44 28.78 -1.81
C LEU A 214 -3.23 30.28 -2.00
N ARG A 215 -2.08 30.84 -1.61
CA ARG A 215 -1.75 32.25 -1.89
C ARG A 215 -0.97 32.46 -3.18
N SER A 216 -0.38 31.39 -3.74
CA SER A 216 0.41 31.49 -4.97
C SER A 216 -0.42 32.07 -6.12
N ASP A 217 0.23 32.82 -7.01
CA ASP A 217 -0.41 33.43 -8.19
C ASP A 217 -0.85 32.40 -9.26
N ASN A 218 -0.75 31.10 -8.94
CA ASN A 218 -1.06 29.99 -9.83
C ASN A 218 -2.56 29.68 -9.97
N TYR A 219 -3.48 30.48 -9.41
CA TYR A 219 -4.92 30.29 -9.67
C TYR A 219 -5.26 30.27 -11.16
N ASP A 220 -4.54 31.06 -11.96
CA ASP A 220 -4.71 31.08 -13.42
C ASP A 220 -4.01 29.88 -14.10
N ASN A 221 -3.07 29.19 -13.45
CA ASN A 221 -2.32 28.07 -14.04
C ASN A 221 -3.01 26.70 -13.88
N PHE A 222 -3.86 26.51 -12.85
CA PHE A 222 -4.52 25.22 -12.63
C PHE A 222 -5.67 24.96 -13.63
N CYS A 223 -6.46 25.99 -13.95
CA CYS A 223 -7.64 25.86 -14.81
C CYS A 223 -8.24 27.24 -15.12
N ASP A 224 -8.03 27.72 -16.35
CA ASP A 224 -8.49 29.04 -16.83
C ASP A 224 -9.99 29.31 -16.55
N ASP A 225 -10.83 28.27 -16.62
CA ASP A 225 -12.28 28.37 -16.45
C ASP A 225 -12.77 28.14 -15.01
N CYS A 226 -11.91 27.69 -14.10
CA CYS A 226 -12.31 27.30 -12.74
C CYS A 226 -12.68 28.51 -11.90
N PHE A 227 -11.88 29.57 -11.94
CA PHE A 227 -12.16 30.78 -11.16
C PHE A 227 -13.49 31.45 -11.58
N PRO A 228 -13.76 31.73 -12.88
CA PRO A 228 -15.04 32.30 -13.28
C PRO A 228 -16.24 31.42 -12.93
N ALA A 229 -16.12 30.09 -13.09
CA ALA A 229 -17.17 29.15 -12.75
C ALA A 229 -17.46 29.12 -11.24
N ALA A 230 -16.41 29.07 -10.41
CA ALA A 230 -16.51 29.08 -8.95
C ALA A 230 -17.14 30.39 -8.45
N LEU A 231 -16.62 31.54 -8.88
CA LEU A 231 -17.12 32.85 -8.48
C LEU A 231 -18.59 33.03 -8.90
N SER A 232 -18.95 32.60 -10.11
CA SER A 232 -20.34 32.65 -10.59
C SER A 232 -21.28 31.81 -9.73
N ALA A 233 -20.90 30.57 -9.42
CA ALA A 233 -21.70 29.67 -8.58
C ALA A 233 -21.86 30.19 -7.15
N VAL A 234 -20.78 30.72 -6.55
CA VAL A 234 -20.79 31.32 -5.22
C VAL A 234 -21.67 32.56 -5.18
N ASN A 235 -21.54 33.46 -6.16
CA ASN A 235 -22.39 34.64 -6.27
C ASN A 235 -23.87 34.27 -6.42
N ALA A 236 -24.18 33.27 -7.25
CA ALA A 236 -25.55 32.78 -7.41
C ALA A 236 -26.10 32.21 -6.09
N ARG A 237 -25.30 31.41 -5.36
CA ARG A 237 -25.68 30.81 -4.08
C ARG A 237 -25.93 31.86 -3.00
N LEU A 238 -25.04 32.83 -2.88
CA LEU A 238 -25.10 33.86 -1.85
C LEU A 238 -26.00 35.04 -2.21
N ARG A 239 -26.41 35.13 -3.49
CA ARG A 239 -27.12 36.28 -4.07
C ARG A 239 -26.31 37.57 -3.95
N THR A 240 -25.03 37.49 -4.32
CA THR A 240 -24.06 38.59 -4.34
C THR A 240 -23.63 38.92 -5.76
N ASN A 241 -22.97 40.07 -5.94
CA ASN A 241 -22.47 40.56 -7.22
C ASN A 241 -20.95 40.84 -7.19
N CYS A 242 -20.21 40.05 -6.42
CA CYS A 242 -18.76 40.21 -6.27
C CYS A 242 -18.07 40.01 -7.61
N THR A 243 -17.22 40.96 -8.00
CA THR A 243 -16.42 40.88 -9.23
C THR A 243 -15.07 40.21 -8.98
N ARG A 244 -14.37 39.86 -10.06
CA ARG A 244 -12.96 39.42 -9.99
C ARG A 244 -12.09 40.48 -9.29
N GLY A 245 -12.33 41.77 -9.57
CA GLY A 245 -11.59 42.87 -8.95
C GLY A 245 -11.77 42.91 -7.44
N ASP A 246 -13.00 42.76 -6.94
CA ASP A 246 -13.28 42.75 -5.49
C ASP A 246 -12.58 41.57 -4.79
N PHE A 247 -12.59 40.39 -5.42
CA PHE A 247 -11.91 39.20 -4.91
C PHE A 247 -10.39 39.44 -4.74
N PHE A 248 -9.74 39.98 -5.77
CA PHE A 248 -8.30 40.23 -5.73
C PHE A 248 -7.93 41.43 -4.84
N ALA A 249 -8.81 42.42 -4.69
CA ALA A 249 -8.62 43.49 -3.73
C ALA A 249 -8.57 42.96 -2.30
N LEU A 250 -9.45 42.01 -1.94
CA LEU A 250 -9.37 41.35 -0.62
C LEU A 250 -8.11 40.47 -0.51
N LYS A 251 -7.74 39.71 -1.55
CA LYS A 251 -6.49 38.92 -1.56
C LYS A 251 -5.28 39.79 -1.22
N GLN A 252 -5.20 41.00 -1.79
CA GLN A 252 -4.09 41.94 -1.56
C GLN A 252 -4.05 42.53 -0.14
N MET A 253 -5.15 42.46 0.62
CA MET A 253 -5.18 42.89 2.01
C MET A 253 -4.64 41.83 2.97
N LEU A 254 -4.65 40.56 2.58
CA LEU A 254 -4.13 39.48 3.41
C LEU A 254 -2.61 39.62 3.56
N PRO A 255 -2.04 39.28 4.74
CA PRO A 255 -0.61 39.37 4.95
C PRO A 255 0.16 38.50 3.92
N GLY A 256 1.43 38.82 3.69
CA GLY A 256 2.32 37.90 2.96
C GLY A 256 2.47 36.58 3.72
N VAL A 257 2.88 35.52 3.05
CA VAL A 257 3.23 34.29 3.78
C VAL A 257 4.57 34.55 4.44
N ASP A 258 4.62 34.39 5.76
CA ASP A 258 5.88 34.41 6.47
C ASP A 258 6.59 33.07 6.23
N GLU A 259 7.84 33.12 5.76
CA GLU A 259 8.66 31.92 5.58
C GLU A 259 9.24 31.43 6.91
N ASP A 260 9.06 32.18 7.99
CA ASP A 260 9.46 31.77 9.33
C ASP A 260 8.61 30.59 9.82
N ASN A 261 9.28 29.44 9.95
CA ASN A 261 8.69 28.18 10.43
C ASN A 261 8.78 28.04 11.96
N GLU A 262 9.08 29.12 12.68
CA GLU A 262 9.06 29.11 14.14
C GLU A 262 7.64 28.84 14.69
N THR A 263 7.58 27.94 15.66
CA THR A 263 6.33 27.58 16.35
C THR A 263 6.20 28.40 17.63
N HIS A 264 5.18 29.24 17.71
CA HIS A 264 4.90 30.08 18.88
C HIS A 264 3.68 29.56 19.65
N GLY A 265 3.66 29.78 20.96
CA GLY A 265 2.43 29.58 21.74
C GLY A 265 1.35 30.59 21.35
N LEU A 266 0.12 30.12 21.19
CA LEU A 266 -1.05 30.93 20.84
C LEU A 266 -2.13 30.70 21.89
N ALA A 267 -2.45 31.73 22.67
CA ALA A 267 -3.51 31.64 23.66
C ALA A 267 -4.88 31.76 22.99
N VAL A 268 -5.89 31.05 23.50
CA VAL A 268 -7.25 31.08 22.94
C VAL A 268 -7.83 32.50 23.01
N GLU A 269 -7.47 33.27 24.04
CA GLU A 269 -7.84 34.68 24.19
C GLU A 269 -7.36 35.53 23.02
N GLU A 270 -6.19 35.23 22.43
CA GLU A 270 -5.67 35.96 21.28
C GLU A 270 -6.51 35.70 20.03
N ILE A 271 -6.96 34.46 19.84
CA ILE A 271 -7.89 34.08 18.76
C ILE A 271 -9.23 34.79 18.96
N LEU A 272 -9.77 34.77 20.18
CA LEU A 272 -11.04 35.44 20.50
C LEU A 272 -10.95 36.96 20.29
N ASN A 273 -9.83 37.57 20.69
CA ASN A 273 -9.55 38.99 20.46
C ASN A 273 -9.48 39.30 18.96
N ALA A 274 -8.79 38.47 18.16
CA ALA A 274 -8.73 38.62 16.71
C ALA A 274 -10.13 38.50 16.05
N LEU A 275 -11.01 37.68 16.61
CA LEU A 275 -12.40 37.54 16.17
C LEU A 275 -13.33 38.65 16.71
N GLY A 276 -12.84 39.55 17.56
CA GLY A 276 -13.66 40.58 18.23
C GLY A 276 -14.69 39.99 19.21
N ARG A 277 -14.35 38.87 19.87
CA ARG A 277 -15.24 38.14 20.79
C ARG A 277 -14.59 37.98 22.16
N THR A 278 -15.42 37.85 23.19
CA THR A 278 -14.97 37.61 24.58
C THR A 278 -15.45 36.28 25.14
N ASN A 279 -16.45 35.66 24.52
CA ASN A 279 -17.01 34.37 24.95
C ASN A 279 -16.40 33.23 24.11
N ALA A 280 -15.79 32.26 24.80
CA ALA A 280 -15.14 31.10 24.20
C ALA A 280 -16.07 29.88 23.99
N SER A 281 -17.27 29.87 24.58
CA SER A 281 -18.15 28.69 24.59
C SER A 281 -18.57 28.21 23.20
N TRP A 282 -18.78 29.13 22.26
CA TRP A 282 -19.11 28.77 20.87
C TRP A 282 -17.91 28.17 20.14
N LEU A 283 -16.69 28.67 20.43
CA LEU A 283 -15.45 28.18 19.86
C LEU A 283 -15.21 26.75 20.35
N GLU A 284 -15.30 26.54 21.66
CA GLU A 284 -15.19 25.21 22.26
C GLU A 284 -16.25 24.24 21.73
N ALA A 285 -17.53 24.66 21.69
CA ALA A 285 -18.60 23.82 21.16
C ALA A 285 -18.35 23.42 19.70
N THR A 286 -17.88 24.37 18.87
CA THR A 286 -17.56 24.14 17.46
C THR A 286 -16.34 23.23 17.30
N MET A 287 -15.28 23.44 18.08
CA MET A 287 -14.07 22.61 18.03
C MET A 287 -14.37 21.18 18.48
N ARG A 288 -15.20 20.98 19.51
CA ARG A 288 -15.61 19.64 19.98
C ARG A 288 -16.42 18.84 18.95
N GLU A 289 -17.04 19.50 17.97
CA GLU A 289 -17.67 18.80 16.84
C GLU A 289 -16.65 18.03 15.99
N PHE A 290 -15.41 18.51 15.90
CA PHE A 290 -14.33 17.95 15.07
C PHE A 290 -13.23 17.27 15.89
N PHE A 291 -13.06 17.69 17.13
CA PHE A 291 -12.03 17.25 18.06
C PHE A 291 -12.67 16.93 19.41
N PRO A 292 -13.17 15.70 19.62
CA PRO A 292 -13.95 15.35 20.80
C PRO A 292 -13.25 15.60 22.14
N THR A 293 -11.92 15.57 22.13
CA THR A 293 -11.06 15.80 23.29
C THR A 293 -10.64 17.27 23.45
N PHE A 294 -11.13 18.19 22.62
CA PHE A 294 -10.81 19.62 22.72
C PHE A 294 -11.40 20.21 24.00
N ASP A 295 -10.55 20.93 24.72
CA ASP A 295 -10.96 21.90 25.73
C ASP A 295 -10.14 23.19 25.58
N LEU A 296 -10.62 24.27 26.21
CA LEU A 296 -9.96 25.57 26.16
C LEU A 296 -8.59 25.61 26.84
N SER A 297 -8.24 24.57 27.62
CA SER A 297 -6.93 24.45 28.27
C SER A 297 -5.88 23.75 27.39
N THR A 298 -6.30 23.18 26.26
CA THR A 298 -5.40 22.45 25.37
C THR A 298 -4.36 23.41 24.79
N PRO A 299 -3.05 23.12 24.93
CA PRO A 299 -2.00 23.95 24.38
C PRO A 299 -2.22 24.16 22.88
N THR A 300 -2.26 25.44 22.49
CA THR A 300 -2.42 25.84 21.10
C THR A 300 -1.15 26.57 20.66
N TYR A 301 -0.66 26.23 19.48
CA TYR A 301 0.53 26.78 18.88
C TYR A 301 0.20 27.34 17.50
N ALA A 302 0.98 28.30 17.02
CA ALA A 302 0.88 28.82 15.68
C ALA A 302 2.26 28.96 15.04
N ILE A 303 2.36 28.59 13.77
CA ILE A 303 3.43 29.05 12.89
C ILE A 303 2.98 30.37 12.25
N SER A 304 3.87 31.35 12.17
CA SER A 304 3.57 32.69 11.65
C SER A 304 2.41 33.37 12.41
N LYS A 305 2.48 33.32 13.75
CA LYS A 305 1.40 33.71 14.68
C LYS A 305 0.72 35.03 14.33
N GLU A 306 1.49 36.11 14.10
CA GLU A 306 0.92 37.43 13.81
C GLU A 306 0.21 37.47 12.46
N SER A 307 0.79 36.85 11.43
CA SER A 307 0.18 36.72 10.10
C SER A 307 -1.17 35.99 10.17
N LEU A 308 -1.23 34.88 10.92
CA LEU A 308 -2.47 34.14 11.16
C LEU A 308 -3.53 34.99 11.87
N LEU A 309 -3.16 35.74 12.91
CA LEU A 309 -4.09 36.59 13.64
C LEU A 309 -4.62 37.74 12.77
N ASP A 310 -3.78 38.32 11.92
CA ASP A 310 -4.20 39.35 10.95
C ASP A 310 -5.12 38.80 9.86
N GLU A 311 -4.83 37.60 9.34
CA GLU A 311 -5.71 36.92 8.40
C GLU A 311 -7.09 36.63 9.03
N ILE A 312 -7.13 36.14 10.27
CA ILE A 312 -8.39 35.95 11.02
C ILE A 312 -9.12 37.30 11.15
N ARG A 313 -8.44 38.38 11.55
CA ARG A 313 -9.05 39.71 11.69
C ARG A 313 -9.67 40.19 10.38
N ILE A 314 -8.99 40.00 9.25
CA ILE A 314 -9.45 40.47 7.93
C ILE A 314 -10.64 39.63 7.45
N LEU A 315 -10.51 38.30 7.48
CA LEU A 315 -11.51 37.38 6.92
C LEU A 315 -12.77 37.28 7.80
N TRP A 316 -12.67 37.44 9.12
CA TRP A 316 -13.81 37.40 10.05
C TRP A 316 -14.36 38.79 10.44
N ASN A 317 -13.88 39.86 9.82
CA ASN A 317 -14.44 41.20 10.05
C ASN A 317 -15.89 41.29 9.53
N VAL A 318 -16.81 41.69 10.40
CA VAL A 318 -18.24 41.85 10.08
C VAL A 318 -18.46 42.82 8.92
N SER A 319 -17.65 43.88 8.82
CA SER A 319 -17.78 44.86 7.71
C SER A 319 -17.43 44.27 6.34
N ASN A 320 -16.58 43.25 6.31
CA ASN A 320 -16.11 42.60 5.09
C ASN A 320 -16.82 41.26 4.84
N GLN A 321 -17.69 40.82 5.75
CA GLN A 321 -18.22 39.46 5.79
C GLN A 321 -18.78 38.94 4.46
N PRO A 322 -19.55 39.70 3.65
CA PRO A 322 -20.01 39.22 2.35
C PRO A 322 -18.86 38.95 1.37
N LEU A 323 -17.86 39.84 1.32
CA LEU A 323 -16.71 39.72 0.44
C LEU A 323 -15.77 38.60 0.92
N SER A 324 -15.51 38.54 2.23
CA SER A 324 -14.73 37.47 2.85
C SER A 324 -15.36 36.10 2.62
N LEU A 325 -16.69 35.98 2.78
CA LEU A 325 -17.38 34.73 2.52
C LEU A 325 -17.31 34.32 1.04
N VAL A 326 -17.49 35.26 0.11
CA VAL A 326 -17.31 34.98 -1.33
C VAL A 326 -15.88 34.53 -1.61
N TYR A 327 -14.88 35.22 -1.05
CA TYR A 327 -13.48 34.88 -1.19
C TYR A 327 -13.19 33.47 -0.68
N MET A 328 -13.57 33.18 0.57
CA MET A 328 -13.36 31.88 1.20
C MET A 328 -14.02 30.74 0.42
N LEU A 329 -15.30 30.87 0.06
CA LEU A 329 -16.01 29.83 -0.68
C LEU A 329 -15.45 29.64 -2.09
N THR A 330 -15.10 30.73 -2.79
CA THR A 330 -14.56 30.65 -4.16
C THR A 330 -13.22 29.92 -4.15
N THR A 331 -12.32 30.26 -3.23
CA THR A 331 -11.02 29.58 -3.06
C THR A 331 -11.19 28.09 -2.83
N VAL A 332 -12.07 27.71 -1.90
CA VAL A 332 -12.30 26.29 -1.56
C VAL A 332 -12.98 25.53 -2.70
N VAL A 333 -13.89 26.17 -3.45
CA VAL A 333 -14.51 25.56 -4.62
C VAL A 333 -13.47 25.33 -5.72
N ILE A 334 -12.53 26.26 -5.93
CA ILE A 334 -11.43 26.07 -6.89
C ILE A 334 -10.54 24.89 -6.45
N GLU A 335 -10.24 24.78 -5.17
CA GLU A 335 -9.51 23.63 -4.63
C GLU A 335 -10.29 22.32 -4.83
N ALA A 336 -11.59 22.29 -4.54
CA ALA A 336 -12.40 21.12 -4.82
C ALA A 336 -12.41 20.75 -6.31
N MET A 337 -12.41 21.75 -7.19
CA MET A 337 -12.30 21.55 -8.63
C MET A 337 -10.93 20.99 -9.02
N SER A 338 -9.82 21.44 -8.43
CA SER A 338 -8.48 20.92 -8.75
C SER A 338 -8.32 19.47 -8.32
N HIS A 339 -8.92 19.06 -7.20
CA HIS A 339 -8.90 17.66 -6.73
C HIS A 339 -9.76 16.72 -7.58
N ILE A 340 -10.84 17.22 -8.20
CA ILE A 340 -11.79 16.42 -9.00
C ILE A 340 -11.45 16.50 -10.49
N GLN A 341 -10.71 17.53 -10.91
CA GLN A 341 -10.19 17.64 -12.24
C GLN A 341 -8.94 16.81 -12.39
N VAL A 342 -8.85 16.18 -13.53
CA VAL A 342 -7.66 15.55 -14.03
C VAL A 342 -7.14 16.51 -15.08
N ASP A 343 -5.83 16.75 -15.09
CA ASP A 343 -5.16 17.67 -16.00
C ASP A 343 -5.67 17.58 -17.45
N ARG A 344 -5.41 18.66 -18.21
CA ARG A 344 -5.64 18.77 -19.67
C ARG A 344 -5.09 17.57 -20.48
N GLU A 345 -4.24 16.73 -19.91
CA GLU A 345 -3.74 15.50 -20.53
C GLU A 345 -4.82 14.44 -20.80
N LEU A 346 -6.05 14.62 -20.32
CA LEU A 346 -7.19 13.74 -20.59
C LEU A 346 -7.94 13.97 -21.92
N ASP A 347 -7.45 14.81 -22.84
CA ASP A 347 -8.11 14.91 -24.15
C ASP A 347 -8.01 13.61 -25.00
N ALA A 348 -7.33 12.57 -24.50
CA ALA A 348 -7.34 11.24 -25.09
C ALA A 348 -8.10 10.21 -24.22
N PRO A 349 -9.15 9.54 -24.73
CA PRO A 349 -9.82 8.42 -24.08
C PRO A 349 -8.87 7.21 -24.07
N THR A 350 -7.94 7.20 -23.13
CA THR A 350 -6.89 6.19 -23.00
C THR A 350 -7.24 5.19 -21.91
N PRO A 351 -6.60 4.00 -21.92
CA PRO A 351 -6.68 2.99 -20.84
C PRO A 351 -6.19 3.46 -19.45
N ARG A 352 -6.14 4.77 -19.16
CA ARG A 352 -5.73 5.36 -17.88
C ARG A 352 -6.89 5.85 -17.01
N THR A 353 -8.15 5.85 -17.49
CA THR A 353 -9.33 6.29 -16.72
C THR A 353 -9.45 5.59 -15.37
N TRP A 354 -9.28 4.26 -15.39
CA TRP A 354 -9.44 3.44 -14.21
C TRP A 354 -8.39 3.79 -13.16
N ARG A 355 -7.17 4.16 -13.59
CA ARG A 355 -6.08 4.54 -12.71
C ARG A 355 -6.39 5.87 -12.03
N ILE A 356 -6.91 6.84 -12.77
CA ILE A 356 -7.36 8.12 -12.20
C ILE A 356 -8.48 7.91 -11.18
N CYS A 357 -9.48 7.08 -11.51
CA CYS A 357 -10.53 6.75 -10.57
C CYS A 357 -9.99 5.96 -9.35
N ASP A 358 -8.93 5.18 -9.53
CA ASP A 358 -8.22 4.50 -8.44
C ASP A 358 -7.48 5.52 -7.57
N ASP A 359 -6.73 6.45 -8.18
CA ASP A 359 -6.04 7.59 -7.55
C ASP A 359 -7.00 8.42 -6.68
N HIS A 360 -8.19 8.77 -7.19
CA HIS A 360 -9.22 9.42 -6.36
C HIS A 360 -9.75 8.53 -5.24
N GLY A 361 -9.77 7.21 -5.45
CA GLY A 361 -10.19 6.23 -4.46
C GLY A 361 -9.18 6.00 -3.34
N TYR A 362 -7.89 6.31 -3.51
CA TYR A 362 -6.86 6.12 -2.49
C TYR A 362 -7.12 6.95 -1.22
N GLY A 363 -7.75 8.12 -1.35
CA GLY A 363 -8.05 8.98 -0.21
C GLY A 363 -9.15 8.47 0.74
N TYR A 364 -9.75 7.30 0.47
CA TYR A 364 -10.86 6.73 1.25
C TYR A 364 -10.44 5.51 2.08
N ASP A 365 -9.47 5.72 2.98
CA ASP A 365 -8.86 4.70 3.84
C ASP A 365 -9.89 3.83 4.56
N GLU A 366 -10.89 4.44 5.20
CA GLU A 366 -11.88 3.73 6.03
C GLU A 366 -12.87 2.94 5.18
N LEU A 367 -13.25 3.46 4.02
CA LEU A 367 -14.14 2.79 3.08
C LEU A 367 -13.43 1.57 2.46
N TRP A 368 -12.18 1.72 2.05
CA TRP A 368 -11.33 0.62 1.61
C TRP A 368 -11.08 -0.38 2.71
N HIS A 369 -10.70 0.07 3.91
CA HIS A 369 -10.43 -0.78 5.06
C HIS A 369 -11.65 -1.65 5.39
N THR A 370 -12.83 -1.04 5.49
CA THR A 370 -14.10 -1.76 5.77
C THR A 370 -14.40 -2.80 4.68
N THR A 371 -14.15 -2.44 3.42
CA THR A 371 -14.34 -3.36 2.28
C THR A 371 -13.37 -4.54 2.33
N TYR A 372 -12.08 -4.27 2.55
CA TYR A 372 -11.08 -5.32 2.66
C TYR A 372 -11.30 -6.22 3.87
N VAL A 373 -11.73 -5.67 5.01
CA VAL A 373 -12.09 -6.48 6.18
C VAL A 373 -13.18 -7.47 5.78
N ALA A 374 -14.28 -6.99 5.19
CA ALA A 374 -15.38 -7.85 4.77
C ALA A 374 -14.96 -8.93 3.75
N ALA A 375 -14.02 -8.62 2.86
CA ALA A 375 -13.63 -9.51 1.77
C ALA A 375 -12.48 -10.48 2.12
N LEU A 376 -11.53 -10.05 2.95
CA LEU A 376 -10.25 -10.75 3.12
C LEU A 376 -10.09 -11.42 4.48
N THR A 377 -10.85 -10.98 5.49
CA THR A 377 -10.74 -11.51 6.85
C THR A 377 -11.80 -12.58 7.14
N SER A 378 -11.56 -13.35 8.20
CA SER A 378 -12.52 -14.29 8.76
C SER A 378 -12.05 -14.66 10.15
N ALA A 379 -12.95 -15.13 11.02
CA ALA A 379 -12.57 -15.58 12.37
C ALA A 379 -11.47 -16.67 12.35
N ALA A 380 -11.41 -17.50 11.30
CA ALA A 380 -10.36 -18.49 11.13
C ALA A 380 -8.99 -17.85 10.81
N LYS A 381 -8.97 -16.87 9.90
CA LYS A 381 -7.75 -16.11 9.59
C LYS A 381 -7.30 -15.24 10.77
N ASP A 382 -8.22 -14.65 11.51
CA ASP A 382 -7.92 -13.85 12.72
C ASP A 382 -7.23 -14.70 13.80
N ARG A 383 -7.80 -15.88 14.12
CA ARG A 383 -7.16 -16.83 15.06
C ARG A 383 -5.76 -17.20 14.61
N ARG A 384 -5.58 -17.36 13.31
CA ARG A 384 -4.30 -17.72 12.70
C ARG A 384 -3.28 -16.59 12.76
N MET A 385 -3.71 -15.35 12.52
CA MET A 385 -2.88 -14.16 12.66
C MET A 385 -2.41 -14.01 14.12
N ARG A 386 -3.31 -14.22 15.09
CA ARG A 386 -2.95 -14.24 16.52
C ARG A 386 -1.94 -15.35 16.82
N ALA A 387 -2.13 -16.56 16.29
CA ALA A 387 -1.17 -17.65 16.48
C ALA A 387 0.23 -17.33 15.89
N ILE A 388 0.28 -16.71 14.70
CA ILE A 388 1.55 -16.26 14.10
C ILE A 388 2.20 -15.20 14.99
N PHE A 389 1.43 -14.20 15.46
CA PHE A 389 1.96 -13.16 16.35
C PHE A 389 2.54 -13.74 17.64
N GLU A 390 1.80 -14.63 18.32
CA GLU A 390 2.25 -15.25 19.57
C GLU A 390 3.54 -16.05 19.38
N ALA A 391 3.61 -16.88 18.34
CA ALA A 391 4.81 -17.64 18.04
C ALA A 391 6.00 -16.76 17.65
N THR A 392 5.75 -15.66 16.93
CA THR A 392 6.78 -14.68 16.56
C THR A 392 7.31 -13.96 17.80
N ARG A 393 6.41 -13.58 18.72
CA ARG A 393 6.75 -12.95 20.00
C ARG A 393 7.57 -13.86 20.90
N GLU A 394 7.17 -15.13 21.03
CA GLU A 394 7.92 -16.14 21.79
C GLU A 394 9.31 -16.38 21.16
N ALA A 395 9.39 -16.50 19.84
CA ALA A 395 10.65 -16.65 19.14
C ALA A 395 11.57 -15.42 19.31
N ALA A 396 11.00 -14.20 19.33
CA ALA A 396 11.76 -12.98 19.62
C ALA A 396 12.31 -13.00 21.05
N ALA A 397 11.49 -13.42 22.02
CA ALA A 397 11.92 -13.53 23.41
C ALA A 397 13.10 -14.52 23.57
N ASN A 398 12.94 -15.71 23.01
CA ASN A 398 13.97 -16.75 23.01
C ASN A 398 15.26 -16.28 22.32
N TYR A 399 15.14 -15.57 21.19
CA TYR A 399 16.30 -15.06 20.47
C TYR A 399 17.09 -14.03 21.29
N ALA A 400 16.40 -13.09 21.94
CA ALA A 400 17.03 -12.07 22.78
C ALA A 400 17.83 -12.70 23.93
N LEU A 401 17.27 -13.74 24.57
CA LEU A 401 17.90 -14.48 25.65
C LEU A 401 19.12 -15.28 25.17
N LEU A 402 18.96 -16.05 24.09
CA LEU A 402 20.03 -16.89 23.53
C LEU A 402 21.24 -16.05 23.08
N ARG A 403 20.98 -14.85 22.56
CA ARG A 403 22.03 -13.93 22.07
C ARG A 403 22.50 -12.92 23.10
N ARG A 404 21.97 -12.94 24.32
CA ARG A 404 22.32 -11.99 25.39
C ARG A 404 22.21 -10.53 24.95
N ILE A 405 21.29 -10.22 24.03
CA ILE A 405 21.03 -8.84 23.58
C ILE A 405 20.51 -8.03 24.76
N VAL A 406 19.68 -8.66 25.59
CA VAL A 406 19.17 -8.08 26.84
C VAL A 406 20.04 -8.59 27.99
N ALA A 407 20.54 -7.67 28.80
CA ALA A 407 21.33 -8.02 29.99
C ALA A 407 20.53 -8.90 30.96
N ALA A 408 21.21 -9.80 31.67
CA ALA A 408 20.57 -10.64 32.68
C ALA A 408 20.01 -9.82 33.86
N GLY A 409 19.04 -10.40 34.59
CA GLY A 409 18.46 -9.81 35.79
C GLY A 409 17.25 -8.92 35.49
N ASN A 410 17.22 -7.71 36.04
CA ASN A 410 16.04 -6.82 35.95
C ASN A 410 15.68 -6.41 34.51
N GLN A 411 16.65 -6.41 33.57
CA GLN A 411 16.37 -6.09 32.17
C GLN A 411 15.65 -7.22 31.44
N THR A 412 15.88 -8.48 31.82
CA THR A 412 15.11 -9.62 31.30
C THR A 412 13.63 -9.48 31.68
N ALA A 413 13.33 -9.19 32.95
CA ALA A 413 11.96 -8.95 33.39
C ALA A 413 11.30 -7.74 32.69
N HIS A 414 12.10 -6.69 32.44
CA HIS A 414 11.63 -5.49 31.71
C HIS A 414 11.34 -5.79 30.23
N PHE A 415 12.17 -6.59 29.59
CA PHE A 415 11.97 -7.05 28.22
C PHE A 415 10.78 -8.01 28.10
N ASP A 416 10.63 -8.95 29.04
CA ASP A 416 9.46 -9.82 29.12
C ASP A 416 8.17 -9.01 29.34
N ALA A 417 8.23 -7.96 30.17
CA ALA A 417 7.11 -7.04 30.35
C ALA A 417 6.80 -6.24 29.08
N LEU A 418 7.82 -5.75 28.37
CA LEU A 418 7.66 -5.05 27.08
C LEU A 418 6.97 -5.96 26.06
N LEU A 419 7.47 -7.18 25.84
CA LEU A 419 6.87 -8.14 24.92
C LEU A 419 5.48 -8.59 25.41
N GLY A 420 5.31 -8.83 26.72
CA GLY A 420 4.04 -9.20 27.34
C GLY A 420 2.95 -8.15 27.12
N ASN A 421 3.33 -6.88 27.11
CA ASN A 421 2.45 -5.74 26.84
C ASN A 421 2.20 -5.51 25.35
N MET A 422 2.96 -6.14 24.44
CA MET A 422 2.68 -6.02 23.01
C MET A 422 1.36 -6.70 22.66
N THR A 423 0.50 -5.97 21.94
CA THR A 423 -0.82 -6.42 21.50
C THR A 423 -0.91 -6.38 19.98
N LEU A 424 -1.72 -7.28 19.44
CA LEU A 424 -2.03 -7.36 18.02
C LEU A 424 -3.43 -6.79 17.76
N LEU A 425 -3.48 -5.70 17.01
CA LEU A 425 -4.71 -5.11 16.48
C LEU A 425 -5.03 -5.77 15.14
N LEU A 426 -6.19 -6.42 15.06
CA LEU A 426 -6.69 -7.02 13.83
C LEU A 426 -7.55 -6.02 13.05
N PRO A 427 -7.73 -6.20 11.73
CA PRO A 427 -8.53 -5.29 10.92
C PRO A 427 -9.96 -5.08 11.45
N GLY A 428 -10.60 -6.17 11.90
CA GLY A 428 -11.94 -6.14 12.47
C GLY A 428 -12.06 -5.33 13.76
N ASP A 429 -10.97 -5.23 14.52
CA ASP A 429 -10.93 -4.43 15.77
C ASP A 429 -11.04 -2.93 15.47
N LEU A 430 -10.80 -2.51 14.22
CA LEU A 430 -10.85 -1.11 13.78
C LEU A 430 -12.09 -0.78 12.96
N VAL A 431 -13.00 -1.73 12.69
CA VAL A 431 -14.23 -1.45 11.91
C VAL A 431 -15.36 -1.01 12.84
N LEU A 432 -15.99 0.11 12.50
CA LEU A 432 -17.17 0.60 13.22
C LEU A 432 -18.45 0.06 12.59
N GLY A 433 -18.91 -1.12 13.05
CA GLY A 433 -20.10 -1.77 12.48
C GLY A 433 -21.41 -1.00 12.58
N HIS A 434 -21.49 0.05 13.41
CA HIS A 434 -22.68 0.90 13.55
C HIS A 434 -22.68 2.14 12.66
N VAL A 435 -21.55 2.49 12.02
CA VAL A 435 -21.51 3.63 11.10
C VAL A 435 -22.10 3.20 9.77
N VAL A 436 -23.15 3.92 9.34
CA VAL A 436 -23.86 3.63 8.10
C VAL A 436 -22.99 4.06 6.92
N VAL A 437 -22.60 3.10 6.08
CA VAL A 437 -21.96 3.37 4.80
C VAL A 437 -22.96 4.12 3.91
N PRO A 438 -22.59 5.27 3.31
CA PRO A 438 -23.49 6.00 2.43
C PRO A 438 -23.76 5.23 1.14
N ASP A 439 -24.99 5.31 0.65
CA ASP A 439 -25.32 4.86 -0.70
C ASP A 439 -24.62 5.76 -1.74
N MET A 440 -23.89 5.13 -2.67
CA MET A 440 -23.18 5.80 -3.75
C MET A 440 -23.70 5.24 -5.07
N PRO A 441 -24.69 5.87 -5.71
CA PRO A 441 -25.23 5.36 -6.97
C PRO A 441 -24.20 5.43 -8.11
N PRO A 442 -24.36 4.66 -9.20
CA PRO A 442 -23.43 4.63 -10.34
C PRO A 442 -23.39 5.92 -11.19
N ARG A 443 -24.09 6.98 -10.76
CA ARG A 443 -24.15 8.32 -11.35
C ARG A 443 -24.03 9.38 -10.26
N GLY A 444 -23.56 10.57 -10.61
CA GLY A 444 -23.37 11.68 -9.67
C GLY A 444 -22.02 11.61 -8.96
N PHE A 445 -20.94 11.50 -9.72
CA PHE A 445 -19.57 11.33 -9.22
C PHE A 445 -19.19 12.38 -8.17
N VAL A 446 -19.46 13.66 -8.44
CA VAL A 446 -19.16 14.78 -7.54
C VAL A 446 -19.81 14.59 -6.17
N ARG A 447 -21.08 14.15 -6.15
CA ARG A 447 -21.80 13.92 -4.90
C ARG A 447 -21.26 12.68 -4.18
N ASN A 448 -20.90 11.63 -4.91
CA ASN A 448 -20.26 10.44 -4.33
C ASN A 448 -18.89 10.76 -3.73
N TYR A 449 -18.11 11.63 -4.39
CA TYR A 449 -16.81 12.12 -3.90
C TYR A 449 -16.94 12.78 -2.52
N PHE A 450 -17.85 13.76 -2.38
CA PHE A 450 -18.06 14.41 -1.08
C PHE A 450 -18.70 13.48 -0.03
N ARG A 451 -19.56 12.54 -0.44
CA ARG A 451 -20.10 11.51 0.46
C ARG A 451 -19.01 10.60 1.00
N ALA A 452 -18.06 10.18 0.17
CA ALA A 452 -16.94 9.35 0.57
C ALA A 452 -16.04 10.09 1.58
N LEU A 453 -15.64 11.32 1.29
CA LEU A 453 -14.86 12.16 2.22
C LEU A 453 -15.58 12.38 3.56
N ARG A 454 -16.88 12.67 3.51
CA ARG A 454 -17.68 12.80 4.72
C ARG A 454 -17.71 11.51 5.54
N PHE A 455 -17.90 10.36 4.89
CA PHE A 455 -17.87 9.06 5.57
C PHE A 455 -16.53 8.82 6.26
N GLU A 456 -15.41 9.06 5.57
CA GLU A 456 -14.06 8.97 6.14
C GLU A 456 -13.93 9.78 7.43
N PHE A 457 -14.34 11.03 7.39
CA PHE A 457 -14.28 11.92 8.54
C PHE A 457 -15.17 11.45 9.69
N GLU A 458 -16.43 11.06 9.43
CA GLU A 458 -17.34 10.62 10.49
C GLU A 458 -16.85 9.32 11.15
N VAL A 459 -16.25 8.40 10.40
CA VAL A 459 -15.62 7.19 10.95
C VAL A 459 -14.42 7.56 11.82
N LYS A 460 -13.50 8.40 11.33
CA LYS A 460 -12.31 8.83 12.10
C LYS A 460 -12.70 9.59 13.37
N LEU A 461 -13.72 10.45 13.30
CA LEU A 461 -14.26 11.18 14.43
C LEU A 461 -14.89 10.25 15.47
N GLU A 462 -15.66 9.25 15.04
CA GLU A 462 -16.25 8.27 15.95
C GLU A 462 -15.19 7.36 16.59
N LYS A 463 -14.12 7.00 15.85
CA LYS A 463 -12.96 6.30 16.43
C LYS A 463 -12.31 7.15 17.52
N LEU A 464 -12.07 8.44 17.26
CA LEU A 464 -11.55 9.37 18.27
C LEU A 464 -12.43 9.42 19.52
N ARG A 465 -13.76 9.54 19.36
CA ARG A 465 -14.70 9.55 20.50
C ARG A 465 -14.61 8.29 21.36
N ARG A 466 -14.28 7.15 20.75
CA ARG A 466 -14.15 5.85 21.42
C ARG A 466 -12.75 5.57 21.95
N GLY A 467 -11.79 6.49 21.74
CA GLY A 467 -10.38 6.24 22.00
C GLY A 467 -9.81 5.10 21.15
N MET A 468 -10.41 4.85 19.99
CA MET A 468 -9.96 3.81 19.06
C MET A 468 -8.80 4.32 18.21
N PRO A 469 -7.85 3.43 17.88
CA PRO A 469 -6.82 3.68 16.88
C PRO A 469 -7.38 4.21 15.55
N ILE A 470 -6.82 5.32 15.03
CA ILE A 470 -7.12 5.78 13.66
C ILE A 470 -6.06 5.23 12.72
N TYR A 471 -6.50 4.44 11.76
CA TYR A 471 -5.63 3.95 10.71
C TYR A 471 -5.42 5.02 9.65
N HIS A 472 -4.17 5.27 9.28
CA HIS A 472 -3.79 6.10 8.15
C HIS A 472 -3.12 5.21 7.12
N GLN A 473 -3.71 5.12 5.93
CA GLN A 473 -3.01 4.54 4.80
C GLN A 473 -2.00 5.60 4.31
N HIS A 474 -0.73 5.24 4.15
CA HIS A 474 0.20 6.12 3.46
C HIS A 474 -0.10 6.09 1.96
N ASP A 475 -0.20 7.26 1.35
CA ASP A 475 -0.68 7.46 -0.03
C ASP A 475 0.19 6.75 -1.09
N ASP A 476 1.46 6.46 -0.79
CA ASP A 476 2.44 5.97 -1.78
C ASP A 476 2.73 4.47 -1.73
N GLU A 477 2.35 3.76 -0.66
CA GLU A 477 2.59 2.33 -0.54
C GLU A 477 1.27 1.55 -0.35
N PRO A 478 0.98 0.55 -1.21
CA PRO A 478 -0.11 -0.36 -0.93
C PRO A 478 0.19 -1.02 0.42
N ASN A 479 -0.61 -0.68 1.41
CA ASN A 479 -0.23 -0.86 2.80
C ASN A 479 -0.50 -2.32 3.24
N TYR A 480 0.30 -3.26 2.73
CA TYR A 480 0.26 -4.68 3.08
C TYR A 480 1.16 -5.02 4.26
N ARG A 481 2.07 -4.12 4.62
CA ARG A 481 2.99 -4.32 5.72
C ARG A 481 2.26 -4.10 7.03
N THR A 482 2.54 -4.97 7.99
CA THR A 482 2.15 -4.73 9.38
C THR A 482 2.77 -3.38 9.80
N GLN A 483 2.06 -2.59 10.59
CA GLN A 483 2.54 -1.28 11.05
C GLN A 483 2.57 -1.22 12.57
N ARG A 484 3.48 -0.42 13.12
CA ARG A 484 3.45 -0.08 14.53
C ARG A 484 2.42 1.02 14.74
N PHE A 485 1.40 0.77 15.54
CA PHE A 485 0.39 1.75 15.90
C PHE A 485 0.86 2.65 17.06
N ASN A 486 1.50 2.04 18.05
CA ASN A 486 2.21 2.70 19.16
C ASN A 486 3.31 1.76 19.68
N GLU A 487 4.03 2.13 20.74
CA GLU A 487 5.14 1.33 21.30
C GLU A 487 4.79 -0.14 21.59
N THR A 488 3.51 -0.45 21.88
CA THR A 488 3.06 -1.79 22.29
C THR A 488 1.93 -2.34 21.44
N SER A 489 1.54 -1.71 20.33
CA SER A 489 0.41 -2.15 19.52
C SER A 489 0.84 -2.30 18.06
N LEU A 490 0.72 -3.52 17.55
CA LEU A 490 1.04 -3.85 16.17
C LEU A 490 -0.26 -4.05 15.40
N TYR A 491 -0.40 -3.36 14.28
CA TYR A 491 -1.58 -3.44 13.44
C TYR A 491 -1.28 -4.23 12.16
N VAL A 492 -2.06 -5.29 11.92
CA VAL A 492 -1.97 -6.05 10.68
C VAL A 492 -3.08 -5.60 9.73
N PRO A 493 -2.76 -4.99 8.57
CA PRO A 493 -3.78 -4.51 7.65
C PRO A 493 -4.54 -5.68 7.00
N PRO A 494 -5.81 -5.46 6.57
CA PRO A 494 -6.62 -6.52 5.98
C PRO A 494 -6.02 -7.06 4.67
N THR A 495 -5.27 -6.23 3.96
CA THR A 495 -4.48 -6.60 2.78
C THR A 495 -3.44 -7.69 3.07
N ALA A 496 -2.85 -7.74 4.28
CA ALA A 496 -1.92 -8.81 4.67
C ALA A 496 -2.62 -10.20 4.72
N TYR A 497 -3.94 -10.23 4.95
CA TYR A 497 -4.73 -11.47 4.96
C TYR A 497 -4.88 -12.09 3.57
N SER A 498 -4.56 -11.35 2.53
CA SER A 498 -4.51 -11.88 1.16
C SER A 498 -3.37 -12.90 0.99
N THR A 499 -2.29 -12.75 1.77
CA THR A 499 -1.18 -13.69 1.79
C THR A 499 -1.50 -14.98 2.55
N LEU A 500 -2.60 -14.98 3.34
CA LEU A 500 -3.07 -16.16 4.06
C LEU A 500 -3.83 -17.11 3.12
N GLY A 501 -3.32 -18.33 2.97
CA GLY A 501 -3.99 -19.40 2.22
C GLY A 501 -5.38 -19.75 2.78
N ALA A 502 -6.27 -20.25 1.93
CA ALA A 502 -7.66 -20.56 2.28
C ALA A 502 -7.83 -21.80 3.21
N SER A 503 -6.82 -22.67 3.34
CA SER A 503 -6.92 -23.91 4.13
C SER A 503 -6.56 -23.72 5.62
N THR A 504 -7.27 -24.43 6.49
CA THR A 504 -7.33 -24.20 7.94
C THR A 504 -6.36 -25.01 8.80
N SER A 505 -5.55 -25.95 8.28
CA SER A 505 -4.79 -26.86 9.14
C SER A 505 -3.26 -26.94 8.91
N ASN A 506 -2.74 -26.74 7.69
CA ASN A 506 -1.30 -26.96 7.42
C ASN A 506 -0.55 -25.76 6.79
N SER A 507 -1.20 -24.60 6.68
CA SER A 507 -0.74 -23.44 5.89
C SER A 507 0.26 -22.53 6.62
N LEU A 508 0.54 -22.72 7.92
CA LEU A 508 1.42 -21.82 8.70
C LEU A 508 2.83 -21.71 8.13
N LEU A 509 3.37 -22.79 7.56
CA LEU A 509 4.67 -22.79 6.89
C LEU A 509 4.70 -21.91 5.63
N ALA A 510 3.57 -21.78 4.94
CA ALA A 510 3.45 -20.89 3.79
C ALA A 510 3.27 -19.44 4.25
N ASP A 511 2.59 -19.19 5.35
CA ASP A 511 2.19 -17.82 5.67
C ASP A 511 3.15 -17.11 6.65
N ALA A 512 3.87 -17.88 7.47
CA ALA A 512 4.90 -17.38 8.37
C ALA A 512 6.04 -16.60 7.65
N PRO A 513 6.60 -17.05 6.50
CA PRO A 513 7.67 -16.31 5.83
C PRO A 513 7.35 -14.84 5.57
N VAL A 514 6.08 -14.52 5.27
CA VAL A 514 5.68 -13.15 4.96
C VAL A 514 5.28 -12.43 6.24
N ILE A 515 4.22 -12.90 6.88
CA ILE A 515 3.57 -12.22 8.00
C ILE A 515 4.44 -12.24 9.26
N ALA A 516 5.03 -13.38 9.61
CA ALA A 516 5.87 -13.48 10.81
C ALA A 516 7.14 -12.64 10.65
N SER A 517 7.65 -12.49 9.42
CA SER A 517 8.80 -11.62 9.17
C SER A 517 8.43 -10.15 9.38
N ASP A 518 7.29 -9.69 8.89
CA ASP A 518 6.87 -8.30 9.09
C ASP A 518 6.54 -8.01 10.56
N ILE A 519 5.82 -8.92 11.24
CA ILE A 519 5.55 -8.81 12.69
C ILE A 519 6.87 -8.81 13.46
N GLY A 520 7.80 -9.71 13.13
CA GLY A 520 9.10 -9.79 13.76
C GLY A 520 9.88 -8.48 13.64
N THR A 521 9.86 -7.84 12.47
CA THR A 521 10.55 -6.56 12.23
C THR A 521 10.00 -5.48 13.16
N LEU A 522 8.69 -5.43 13.33
CA LEU A 522 8.06 -4.44 14.21
C LEU A 522 8.27 -4.72 15.68
N ILE A 523 8.28 -5.99 16.11
CA ILE A 523 8.64 -6.35 17.48
C ILE A 523 10.06 -5.86 17.76
N TRP A 524 11.02 -6.18 16.88
CA TRP A 524 12.42 -5.85 17.09
C TRP A 524 12.73 -4.37 16.98
N SER A 525 12.12 -3.65 16.05
CA SER A 525 12.23 -2.18 16.04
C SER A 525 11.63 -1.58 17.32
N GLY A 526 10.61 -2.21 17.93
CA GLY A 526 10.00 -1.73 19.17
C GLY A 526 10.92 -1.94 20.37
N VAL A 527 11.60 -3.08 20.40
CA VAL A 527 12.68 -3.37 21.35
C VAL A 527 13.82 -2.36 21.19
N MET A 528 14.28 -2.10 19.96
CA MET A 528 15.39 -1.18 19.70
C MET A 528 15.08 0.28 20.08
N LEU A 529 13.82 0.72 19.91
CA LEU A 529 13.38 2.09 20.21
C LEU A 529 12.97 2.34 21.65
N HIS A 530 12.94 1.30 22.49
CA HIS A 530 12.48 1.44 23.86
C HIS A 530 13.47 2.29 24.69
N LYS A 531 12.98 3.34 25.35
CA LYS A 531 13.81 4.37 26.00
C LYS A 531 14.41 3.96 27.35
N HIS A 532 14.03 2.80 27.87
CA HIS A 532 14.28 2.42 29.27
C HIS A 532 15.26 1.25 29.41
N TRP A 533 16.17 1.09 28.45
CA TRP A 533 17.28 0.15 28.57
C TRP A 533 18.37 0.67 29.50
N ASN A 534 19.02 -0.23 30.23
CA ASN A 534 20.26 0.10 30.91
C ASN A 534 21.43 0.26 29.92
N SER A 535 22.52 0.87 30.35
CA SER A 535 23.68 1.14 29.49
C SER A 535 24.27 -0.11 28.84
N HIS A 536 24.26 -1.26 29.52
CA HIS A 536 24.75 -2.52 28.96
C HIS A 536 23.87 -3.03 27.82
N THR A 537 22.55 -3.00 27.98
CA THR A 537 21.60 -3.45 26.94
C THR A 537 21.62 -2.46 25.77
N LEU A 538 21.71 -1.16 26.05
CA LEU A 538 21.86 -0.14 25.02
C LEU A 538 23.12 -0.35 24.20
N ALA A 539 24.28 -0.56 24.85
CA ALA A 539 25.54 -0.84 24.16
C ALA A 539 25.48 -2.11 23.30
N ALA A 540 24.77 -3.15 23.75
CA ALA A 540 24.56 -4.36 22.95
C ALA A 540 23.67 -4.11 21.73
N ILE A 541 22.60 -3.32 21.88
CA ILE A 541 21.72 -2.91 20.77
C ILE A 541 22.48 -2.02 19.78
N GLU A 542 23.25 -1.04 20.25
CA GLU A 542 24.07 -0.15 19.43
C GLU A 542 25.14 -0.94 18.66
N SER A 543 25.84 -1.84 19.35
CA SER A 543 26.84 -2.72 18.73
C SER A 543 26.25 -3.61 17.65
N TYR A 544 25.09 -4.24 17.92
CA TYR A 544 24.37 -5.03 16.93
C TYR A 544 23.97 -4.17 15.72
N SER A 545 23.38 -3.00 15.99
CA SER A 545 22.92 -2.07 14.97
C SER A 545 24.08 -1.64 14.10
N GLN A 546 25.17 -1.16 14.68
CA GLN A 546 26.36 -0.71 13.97
C GLN A 546 26.95 -1.81 13.08
N CYS A 547 27.01 -3.06 13.55
CA CYS A 547 27.50 -4.15 12.70
C CYS A 547 26.59 -4.43 11.50
N VAL A 548 25.27 -4.28 11.67
CA VAL A 548 24.36 -4.29 10.52
C VAL A 548 24.63 -3.07 9.64
N LEU A 549 24.70 -1.85 10.19
CA LEU A 549 24.88 -0.62 9.40
C LEU A 549 26.18 -0.58 8.61
N GLU A 550 27.31 -0.97 9.19
CA GLU A 550 28.64 -0.96 8.56
C GLU A 550 28.63 -1.76 7.24
N SER A 551 27.82 -2.80 7.19
CA SER A 551 27.66 -3.63 6.01
C SER A 551 26.60 -3.15 5.01
N LEU A 552 25.80 -2.13 5.38
CA LEU A 552 24.80 -1.48 4.54
C LEU A 552 25.23 -0.05 4.13
N THR A 553 26.38 0.43 4.62
CA THR A 553 26.86 1.82 4.50
C THR A 553 26.93 2.32 3.05
N ASP A 554 27.26 1.44 2.09
CA ASP A 554 27.34 1.80 0.67
C ASP A 554 25.97 2.14 0.06
N TYR A 555 24.88 1.81 0.74
CA TYR A 555 23.52 1.90 0.20
C TYR A 555 22.59 2.84 0.98
N MET A 556 22.75 2.98 2.30
CA MET A 556 21.86 3.77 3.17
C MET A 556 21.97 5.30 3.03
N SER A 557 22.67 5.82 2.02
CA SER A 557 22.77 7.27 1.76
C SER A 557 21.44 7.95 1.39
N LYS A 558 20.29 7.25 1.47
CA LYS A 558 19.02 7.71 0.92
C LYS A 558 17.83 7.84 1.88
N SER A 559 17.87 7.36 3.13
CA SER A 559 16.76 7.57 4.09
C SER A 559 17.09 7.12 5.53
N ASP A 560 16.88 8.00 6.50
CA ASP A 560 17.05 7.71 7.94
C ASP A 560 15.94 6.78 8.48
N ASP A 561 14.71 6.82 7.94
CA ASP A 561 13.59 5.98 8.39
C ASP A 561 13.73 4.49 7.99
N LEU A 562 14.48 4.23 6.91
CA LEU A 562 14.80 2.85 6.48
C LEU A 562 15.81 2.17 7.39
N LEU A 563 16.58 2.93 8.17
CA LEU A 563 17.65 2.42 9.02
C LEU A 563 17.14 1.38 10.04
N GLU A 564 16.10 1.74 10.76
CA GLU A 564 15.57 0.95 11.88
C GLU A 564 14.91 -0.34 11.41
N SER A 565 14.10 -0.25 10.35
CA SER A 565 13.43 -1.40 9.77
C SER A 565 14.42 -2.38 9.14
N THR A 566 15.51 -1.86 8.57
CA THR A 566 16.56 -2.68 7.95
C THR A 566 17.42 -3.40 8.99
N VAL A 567 17.73 -2.78 10.13
CA VAL A 567 18.45 -3.44 11.25
C VAL A 567 17.59 -4.54 11.90
N ALA A 568 16.28 -4.35 12.00
CA ALA A 568 15.38 -5.34 12.56
C ALA A 568 15.12 -6.54 11.64
N LEU A 569 15.29 -6.38 10.32
CA LEU A 569 14.90 -7.37 9.31
C LEU A 569 15.64 -8.73 9.40
N PRO A 570 16.96 -8.80 9.64
CA PRO A 570 17.68 -10.07 9.83
C PRO A 570 17.23 -10.83 11.07
N ILE A 571 16.99 -10.13 12.18
CA ILE A 571 16.47 -10.77 13.38
C ILE A 571 15.04 -11.27 13.10
N ALA A 572 14.22 -10.45 12.46
CA ALA A 572 12.85 -10.78 12.13
C ALA A 572 12.72 -11.99 11.22
N ALA A 573 13.53 -12.10 10.16
CA ALA A 573 13.54 -13.25 9.27
C ALA A 573 13.91 -14.54 10.03
N ARG A 574 14.85 -14.44 10.99
CA ARG A 574 15.27 -15.57 11.80
C ARG A 574 14.27 -15.95 12.89
N VAL A 575 13.63 -14.96 13.51
CA VAL A 575 12.55 -15.14 14.47
C VAL A 575 11.32 -15.73 13.78
N ALA A 576 11.00 -15.28 12.56
CA ALA A 576 9.96 -15.86 11.72
C ALA A 576 10.25 -17.31 11.36
N ALA A 577 11.50 -17.63 10.99
CA ALA A 577 11.93 -19.01 10.75
C ALA A 577 11.79 -19.86 12.03
N SER A 578 12.24 -19.34 13.17
CA SER A 578 12.20 -20.05 14.46
C SER A 578 10.77 -20.23 14.98
N GLY A 579 9.89 -19.24 14.84
CA GLY A 579 8.48 -19.32 15.22
C GLY A 579 7.67 -20.22 14.27
N GLY A 580 7.96 -20.18 12.96
CA GLY A 580 7.38 -21.09 11.98
C GLY A 580 7.78 -22.55 12.23
N VAL A 581 9.01 -22.79 12.69
CA VAL A 581 9.49 -24.09 13.15
C VAL A 581 8.82 -24.50 14.45
N GLY A 582 8.80 -23.62 15.45
CA GLY A 582 8.28 -23.82 16.81
C GLY A 582 6.80 -24.21 16.88
N ILE A 583 5.96 -23.67 16.00
CA ILE A 583 4.54 -24.09 15.92
C ILE A 583 4.39 -25.52 15.39
N SER A 584 5.40 -26.07 14.70
CA SER A 584 5.43 -27.47 14.28
C SER A 584 6.32 -28.38 15.14
N SER A 585 7.10 -27.81 16.07
CA SER A 585 8.21 -28.49 16.75
C SER A 585 8.18 -28.35 18.28
N THR A 586 7.12 -28.84 18.92
CA THR A 586 7.24 -29.35 20.30
C THR A 586 8.17 -30.59 20.39
N SER A 587 8.80 -31.00 19.28
CA SER A 587 9.78 -32.07 19.22
C SER A 587 11.22 -31.55 19.39
N PRO A 588 12.04 -32.13 20.29
CA PRO A 588 13.44 -31.76 20.52
C PRO A 588 14.41 -32.02 19.34
N THR A 589 13.95 -32.59 18.24
CA THR A 589 14.79 -32.90 17.08
C THR A 589 14.49 -31.92 15.95
N ALA A 590 15.31 -30.87 15.84
CA ALA A 590 15.31 -29.89 14.75
C ALA A 590 15.57 -30.47 13.33
N THR A 591 15.56 -31.79 13.17
CA THR A 591 15.82 -32.52 11.91
C THR A 591 14.70 -32.31 10.88
N ASP A 592 13.44 -32.25 11.33
CA ASP A 592 12.27 -32.12 10.44
C ASP A 592 12.21 -30.82 9.61
N TRP A 593 12.97 -29.78 10.00
CA TRP A 593 13.04 -28.48 9.29
C TRP A 593 13.89 -28.54 8.02
N LEU A 594 15.00 -29.28 8.11
CA LEU A 594 15.97 -29.47 7.03
C LEU A 594 15.67 -30.72 6.19
N ASP A 595 14.80 -31.61 6.69
CA ASP A 595 14.41 -32.82 5.98
C ASP A 595 13.74 -32.49 4.63
N MET A 596 14.37 -32.98 3.56
CA MET A 596 13.87 -32.85 2.20
C MET A 596 12.61 -33.72 2.03
N ARG A 597 11.49 -33.10 1.69
CA ARG A 597 10.23 -33.81 1.40
C ARG A 597 9.84 -33.62 -0.06
N ILE A 598 9.11 -34.61 -0.60
CA ILE A 598 8.49 -34.49 -1.93
C ILE A 598 7.25 -33.61 -1.74
N ILE A 599 7.30 -32.39 -2.26
CA ILE A 599 6.21 -31.41 -2.17
C ILE A 599 5.17 -31.68 -3.26
N TRP A 600 5.66 -32.12 -4.43
CA TRP A 600 4.88 -32.51 -5.59
C TRP A 600 5.63 -33.60 -6.35
N SER A 601 4.97 -34.33 -7.24
CA SER A 601 5.49 -35.54 -7.92
C SER A 601 6.89 -35.42 -8.54
N LEU A 602 7.41 -34.20 -8.74
CA LEU A 602 8.72 -33.91 -9.34
C LEU A 602 9.61 -32.93 -8.56
N TYR A 603 9.18 -32.40 -7.41
CA TYR A 603 9.91 -31.34 -6.69
C TYR A 603 10.26 -31.74 -5.25
N ARG A 604 11.54 -31.59 -4.90
CA ARG A 604 12.09 -31.84 -3.57
C ARG A 604 12.63 -30.55 -2.99
N MET A 605 12.11 -30.14 -1.85
CA MET A 605 12.57 -28.97 -1.11
C MET A 605 12.27 -29.21 0.37
N SER A 606 13.15 -28.76 1.26
CA SER A 606 12.90 -28.82 2.70
C SER A 606 11.92 -27.72 3.12
N LYS A 607 11.35 -27.82 4.33
CA LYS A 607 10.51 -26.75 4.87
C LYS A 607 11.28 -25.43 4.94
N ALA A 608 12.57 -25.48 5.29
CA ALA A 608 13.46 -24.33 5.33
C ALA A 608 13.65 -23.67 3.97
N GLN A 609 13.98 -24.46 2.94
CA GLN A 609 14.18 -23.93 1.59
C GLN A 609 12.89 -23.30 1.04
N PHE A 610 11.72 -23.89 1.32
CA PHE A 610 10.44 -23.33 0.92
C PHE A 610 10.16 -22.01 1.64
N PHE A 611 10.42 -21.96 2.95
CA PHE A 611 10.27 -20.75 3.74
C PHE A 611 11.07 -19.59 3.15
N TYR A 612 12.37 -19.78 2.91
CA TYR A 612 13.23 -18.71 2.38
C TYR A 612 12.87 -18.33 0.95
N ALA A 613 12.56 -19.30 0.09
CA ALA A 613 12.14 -19.01 -1.27
C ALA A 613 10.83 -18.21 -1.29
N ARG A 614 9.88 -18.51 -0.39
CA ARG A 614 8.64 -17.75 -0.26
C ARG A 614 8.88 -16.36 0.34
N TYR A 615 9.73 -16.23 1.35
CA TYR A 615 10.15 -14.93 1.89
C TYR A 615 10.70 -14.03 0.78
N ALA A 616 11.63 -14.54 -0.03
CA ALA A 616 12.21 -13.80 -1.14
C ALA A 616 11.18 -13.47 -2.22
N TYR A 617 10.28 -14.42 -2.55
CA TYR A 617 9.26 -14.23 -3.57
C TYR A 617 8.34 -13.04 -3.28
N PHE A 618 7.85 -12.91 -2.04
CA PHE A 618 6.99 -11.79 -1.65
C PHE A 618 7.70 -10.45 -1.57
N ARG A 619 9.04 -10.45 -1.57
CA ARG A 619 9.86 -9.25 -1.68
C ARG A 619 10.41 -9.04 -3.10
N CYS A 620 10.03 -9.84 -4.08
CA CYS A 620 10.45 -9.59 -5.45
C CYS A 620 9.81 -8.30 -5.98
N SER A 621 10.64 -7.36 -6.43
CA SER A 621 10.26 -6.17 -7.16
C SER A 621 11.29 -5.90 -8.26
N ALA A 622 10.92 -5.09 -9.25
CA ALA A 622 11.85 -4.59 -10.25
C ALA A 622 12.71 -3.43 -9.71
N ASP A 623 12.40 -2.88 -8.54
CA ASP A 623 13.27 -1.95 -7.82
C ASP A 623 14.55 -2.65 -7.32
N GLY A 624 15.66 -1.91 -7.29
CA GLY A 624 16.95 -2.43 -6.81
C GLY A 624 16.94 -2.75 -5.31
N ASP A 625 16.01 -2.16 -4.57
CA ASP A 625 15.91 -2.22 -3.10
C ASP A 625 15.54 -3.64 -2.64
N SER A 626 14.69 -4.31 -3.40
CA SER A 626 14.26 -5.68 -3.16
C SER A 626 15.39 -6.72 -3.28
N MET A 627 16.30 -6.52 -4.24
CA MET A 627 17.48 -7.38 -4.40
C MET A 627 18.35 -7.38 -3.14
N PHE A 628 18.54 -6.20 -2.57
CA PHE A 628 19.33 -5.99 -1.37
C PHE A 628 18.67 -6.63 -0.14
N LEU A 629 17.40 -6.32 0.10
CA LEU A 629 16.65 -6.88 1.24
C LEU A 629 16.64 -8.41 1.24
N VAL A 630 16.61 -9.05 0.07
CA VAL A 630 16.64 -10.50 -0.03
C VAL A 630 18.05 -11.07 0.17
N ASN A 631 19.05 -10.56 -0.55
CA ASN A 631 20.40 -11.13 -0.53
C ASN A 631 21.15 -10.82 0.77
N GLU A 632 21.14 -9.57 1.24
CA GLU A 632 21.90 -9.15 2.42
C GLU A 632 21.33 -9.72 3.72
N VAL A 633 20.01 -9.78 3.82
CA VAL A 633 19.36 -10.29 5.04
C VAL A 633 19.48 -11.80 5.15
N LEU A 634 19.24 -12.53 4.04
CA LEU A 634 19.21 -13.98 4.09
C LEU A 634 20.60 -14.61 4.08
N SER A 635 21.57 -14.00 3.39
CA SER A 635 22.95 -14.48 3.46
C SER A 635 23.38 -14.60 4.92
N ARG A 636 22.99 -13.65 5.79
CA ARG A 636 23.28 -13.61 7.24
C ARG A 636 22.58 -14.61 8.13
N SER A 637 21.68 -15.40 7.59
CA SER A 637 21.05 -16.45 8.36
C SER A 637 21.88 -17.73 8.25
N ALA A 638 22.49 -18.16 9.37
CA ALA A 638 23.13 -19.49 9.44
C ALA A 638 22.15 -20.61 9.06
N ASP A 639 20.87 -20.42 9.38
CA ASP A 639 19.79 -21.35 9.06
C ASP A 639 19.50 -21.37 7.54
N PHE A 640 19.63 -20.23 6.84
CA PHE A 640 19.60 -20.17 5.38
C PHE A 640 20.78 -20.91 4.75
N GLY A 641 21.99 -20.65 5.25
CA GLY A 641 23.21 -21.34 4.81
C GLY A 641 23.09 -22.87 4.94
N ALA A 642 22.55 -23.33 6.07
CA ALA A 642 22.27 -24.76 6.30
C ALA A 642 21.18 -25.29 5.36
N ALA A 643 20.11 -24.53 5.11
CA ALA A 643 19.01 -24.93 4.24
C ALA A 643 19.44 -25.15 2.78
N PHE A 644 20.35 -24.32 2.27
CA PHE A 644 20.84 -24.40 0.88
C PHE A 644 22.25 -25.00 0.74
N GLN A 645 22.84 -25.46 1.85
CA GLN A 645 24.20 -26.03 1.89
C GLN A 645 25.26 -25.06 1.32
N CYS A 646 25.13 -23.78 1.66
CA CYS A 646 26.08 -22.76 1.22
C CYS A 646 27.41 -22.91 1.95
N ASN A 647 28.53 -22.73 1.22
CA ASN A 647 29.83 -22.69 1.85
C ASN A 647 29.99 -21.40 2.65
N ALA A 648 30.80 -21.44 3.70
CA ALA A 648 31.09 -20.25 4.52
C ALA A 648 31.76 -19.11 3.72
N GLN A 649 32.36 -19.41 2.56
CA GLN A 649 32.97 -18.42 1.65
C GLN A 649 31.96 -17.78 0.69
N ASP A 650 30.84 -18.46 0.42
CA ASP A 650 29.78 -17.97 -0.47
C ASP A 650 28.78 -17.09 0.29
N LEU A 651 28.65 -17.31 1.59
CA LEU A 651 27.97 -16.41 2.48
C LEU A 651 28.93 -15.26 2.82
N VAL A 652 28.46 -14.00 2.81
CA VAL A 652 29.21 -12.85 3.35
C VAL A 652 29.75 -13.25 4.74
N ASN A 653 30.88 -12.73 5.22
CA ASN A 653 31.45 -13.19 6.51
C ASN A 653 30.51 -12.82 7.70
N ILE A 654 29.59 -13.73 8.06
CA ILE A 654 28.39 -13.47 8.89
C ILE A 654 28.60 -13.64 10.38
N THR A 655 29.71 -14.24 10.78
CA THR A 655 30.02 -14.44 12.20
C THR A 655 30.30 -13.13 12.94
N ALA A 656 30.48 -12.00 12.25
CA ALA A 656 30.91 -10.77 12.90
C ALA A 656 29.84 -10.11 13.80
N CYS A 657 28.55 -10.08 13.47
CA CYS A 657 27.61 -9.26 14.25
C CYS A 657 27.03 -9.93 15.50
N ALA A 658 27.02 -11.26 15.56
CA ALA A 658 26.41 -12.01 16.67
C ALA A 658 27.39 -12.32 17.81
N ASP A 659 28.70 -12.18 17.58
CA ASP A 659 29.76 -12.51 18.54
C ASP A 659 30.36 -11.26 19.24
N VAL A 660 29.91 -10.03 18.92
CA VAL A 660 30.47 -8.77 19.47
C VAL A 660 30.01 -8.48 20.91
N THR A 661 29.14 -9.31 21.49
CA THR A 661 28.73 -9.20 22.91
C THR A 661 29.54 -10.06 23.88
N GLN A 662 30.69 -10.61 23.46
CA GLN A 662 31.72 -11.18 24.36
C GLN A 662 32.80 -10.13 24.63
#